data_AF-A0A3N9X011-F1
#
_entry.id   AF-A0A3N9X011-F1
#
_cell.length_a   1.000
_cell.length_b   1.000
_cell.length_c   1.000
_cell.angle_alpha   90.00
_cell.angle_beta   90.00
_cell.angle_gamma   90.00
#
_symmetry.space_group_name_H-M   'P 1'
#
loop_
_entity.id
_entity.type
_entity.pdbx_description
1 polymer ?
#
loop_
_entity_poly.entity_id
_entity_poly.type
_entity_poly.pdbx_seq_one_letter_code
_entity_poly.pdbx_strand_id
1 'polypeptide(L)'
;MRDRPKLTLSVLLAATLVATVAPPANASAISSGEERFRPGVTYDLSVTDAERDAIHAEVEALAGRVSSARAGDGTYNPLSLVGAMLDGSSYDSISRGGTAATAYPFPVSNTQANQNEYDRKVAKLAWVVKLATDLGFPVVVQRQADKYVYAEIGDPNAPEMVMALSHLDSPTASVSPAQLARWRDADGNLGTPGAYHSPYVQDGWVYGAGIQDDSGPTLATLLAAKALLEAGLPLDRRIRIVMGIYEDGGPGTPSTTNTANFQSIPYNSNPSFYDNWAYKNLNREEMPVAGYTSDSRFPVIVGNSGAVTPSVSMSLSADGARAFRLTGATAGVTLREGDPTLKDIAYGSTTQIASRSIFTLDVAGAGSAERDRFVSAIVAAATTKGWLPAAPRTTPKVQTTISGDSLTLEVNTDVAMEMPTPQYGKNAVVWGMFLLSQGLGALGGPAADLQLKKAADGIADLFFRDGVEGEAYIGKYMDIPASLLRNTSNGTPNLTFALMGNINSETPTSFYTDASGSLSMPMYVRSMHVTAADSGQATAAVTAAFQAKGFTIGDLGSPIGAGLYVTHDNPLTALQFKSYQASIDRNPQEFADPYSLKDVVYPQGTTGGTLASSFRNKMTAFGAVIPGNERWWHTANERMKVDSAVQMTKIMADGMLEMARYSGPAGAKFMWADMPGLNSDRADLDLLDVTVGTYKDASPAVGAGQLGNQALLGATSFNIPMWNARGNSAPTAAAFALGHEPGGVYLPLTDTEYLNNSYVAPMRLEFKVQRPDHMSDAAWAKFVAGGYGSFQFNILVGGAVVPLAVPAGQSADKYFSSRISANNPDAIYLSVNLAITDAPYTGVKPILADSKTDLYTVNPTYLASNPDPFPGRGATEQRGFFVFGDGQKNAEFSSPDAVYVTVANAAVDAKPSAVVKKLKGNTNELTITVKQTRIDGSESSVTATYTINNNAAGTYTVGDYKVYVDTKGNTQVRSISIV
;
A
#
# COMPACT_ATOMS: atom_id res chain seq x y z
N MET A 1 36.26 14.59 -34.86
CA MET A 1 36.65 14.52 -36.30
C MET A 1 36.20 13.15 -36.85
N ARG A 2 36.02 13.05 -38.18
CA ARG A 2 36.45 11.97 -39.12
C ARG A 2 36.84 10.60 -38.53
N ASP A 3 36.57 9.43 -39.12
CA ASP A 3 35.99 8.98 -40.43
C ASP A 3 35.60 7.47 -40.25
N ARG A 4 34.96 6.67 -41.14
CA ARG A 4 34.52 6.70 -42.56
C ARG A 4 33.30 5.73 -42.77
N PRO A 5 32.63 5.64 -43.95
CA PRO A 5 31.26 5.11 -44.05
C PRO A 5 31.00 3.85 -44.93
N LYS A 6 29.78 3.30 -44.77
CA LYS A 6 28.82 2.66 -45.72
C LYS A 6 29.27 1.95 -47.01
N LEU A 7 28.68 0.76 -47.24
CA LEU A 7 28.23 0.09 -48.50
C LEU A 7 27.42 -1.18 -48.05
N THR A 8 26.37 -1.78 -48.69
CA THR A 8 25.47 -1.44 -49.83
C THR A 8 24.17 -2.33 -49.81
N LEU A 9 23.37 -2.26 -50.89
CA LEU A 9 22.32 -3.19 -51.45
C LEU A 9 22.39 -4.70 -51.05
N SER A 10 21.35 -5.57 -51.11
CA SER A 10 19.90 -5.57 -51.52
C SER A 10 19.23 -6.86 -50.90
N VAL A 11 17.93 -7.21 -50.94
CA VAL A 11 16.91 -7.40 -52.03
C VAL A 11 15.48 -7.49 -51.42
N LEU A 12 14.43 -7.32 -52.23
CA LEU A 12 13.00 -7.43 -51.89
C LEU A 12 12.53 -8.82 -51.39
N LEU A 13 11.46 -8.84 -50.58
CA LEU A 13 10.27 -9.67 -50.88
C LEU A 13 8.97 -8.98 -50.41
N ALA A 14 7.82 -9.47 -50.89
CA ALA A 14 6.53 -8.77 -50.84
C ALA A 14 5.89 -8.66 -49.45
N ALA A 15 5.15 -7.56 -49.22
CA ALA A 15 4.26 -7.38 -48.07
C ALA A 15 2.80 -7.42 -48.53
N THR A 16 2.01 -8.33 -47.97
CA THR A 16 0.57 -8.44 -48.20
C THR A 16 -0.17 -7.38 -47.38
N LEU A 17 -1.16 -6.69 -47.95
CA LEU A 17 -1.98 -5.73 -47.21
C LEU A 17 -2.90 -6.45 -46.21
N VAL A 18 -2.57 -6.35 -44.92
CA VAL A 18 -3.50 -6.56 -43.81
C VAL A 18 -3.57 -5.24 -43.03
N ALA A 19 -4.73 -4.59 -43.06
CA ALA A 19 -4.90 -3.30 -42.39
C ALA A 19 -5.12 -3.49 -40.88
N THR A 20 -4.03 -3.48 -40.11
CA THR A 20 -4.13 -3.39 -38.65
C THR A 20 -4.60 -2.00 -38.25
N VAL A 21 -5.79 -1.92 -37.67
CA VAL A 21 -6.33 -0.67 -37.11
C VAL A 21 -5.54 -0.33 -35.85
N ALA A 22 -4.67 0.67 -35.94
CA ALA A 22 -4.00 1.22 -34.77
C ALA A 22 -5.03 1.99 -33.91
N PRO A 23 -5.02 1.82 -32.57
CA PRO A 23 -5.83 2.66 -31.70
C PRO A 23 -5.35 4.13 -31.78
N PRO A 24 -6.24 5.11 -31.53
CA PRO A 24 -5.85 6.52 -31.53
C PRO A 24 -4.82 6.79 -30.43
N ALA A 25 -3.75 7.50 -30.77
CA ALA A 25 -2.71 7.87 -29.81
C ALA A 25 -3.26 8.90 -28.82
N ASN A 26 -3.53 8.48 -27.58
CA ASN A 26 -3.73 9.40 -26.47
C ASN A 26 -2.45 10.26 -26.31
N ALA A 27 -2.59 11.57 -26.49
CA ALA A 27 -1.47 12.51 -26.36
C ALA A 27 -1.12 12.71 -24.88
N SER A 28 -0.28 11.81 -24.33
CA SER A 28 0.35 12.00 -23.03
C SER A 28 1.23 13.25 -23.05
N ALA A 29 0.88 14.25 -22.25
CA ALA A 29 1.60 15.52 -22.17
C ALA A 29 2.93 15.32 -21.41
N ILE A 30 3.98 14.95 -22.14
CA ILE A 30 5.35 14.86 -21.60
C ILE A 30 5.82 16.28 -21.25
N SER A 31 5.69 16.64 -19.97
CA SER A 31 6.13 17.93 -19.44
C SER A 31 7.65 18.00 -19.40
N SER A 32 8.24 18.72 -20.36
CA SER A 32 9.67 19.05 -20.35
C SER A 32 9.89 20.41 -19.68
N GLY A 33 10.33 20.44 -18.42
CA GLY A 33 10.67 21.72 -17.77
C GLY A 33 11.20 21.68 -16.34
N GLU A 34 10.66 20.82 -15.47
CA GLU A 34 10.94 20.86 -14.02
C GLU A 34 11.40 19.50 -13.48
N GLU A 35 12.20 19.50 -12.40
CA GLU A 35 12.58 18.26 -11.74
C GLU A 35 11.38 17.67 -10.98
N ARG A 36 10.98 16.45 -11.35
CA ARG A 36 9.88 15.73 -10.73
C ARG A 36 10.13 15.55 -9.23
N PHE A 37 9.16 15.97 -8.40
CA PHE A 37 9.21 15.86 -6.95
C PHE A 37 9.63 14.44 -6.50
N ARG A 38 10.59 14.38 -5.57
CA ARG A 38 11.05 13.14 -4.94
C ARG A 38 10.70 13.19 -3.44
N PRO A 39 10.00 12.17 -2.89
CA PRO A 39 9.80 12.08 -1.44
C PRO A 39 11.15 11.85 -0.73
N GLY A 40 11.29 12.42 0.48
CA GLY A 40 12.47 12.24 1.32
C GLY A 40 12.62 10.83 1.90
N VAL A 41 11.51 10.09 2.02
CA VAL A 41 11.52 8.67 2.36
C VAL A 41 11.33 7.84 1.09
N THR A 42 12.23 6.88 0.91
CA THR A 42 12.29 5.99 -0.25
C THR A 42 12.35 4.53 0.20
N TYR A 43 12.18 3.61 -0.74
CA TYR A 43 12.26 2.17 -0.51
C TYR A 43 12.89 1.49 -1.73
N ASP A 44 13.79 0.55 -1.48
CA ASP A 44 14.43 -0.28 -2.49
C ASP A 44 13.69 -1.63 -2.59
N LEU A 45 13.24 -1.96 -3.80
CA LEU A 45 12.36 -3.11 -4.06
C LEU A 45 13.07 -4.45 -3.80
N SER A 46 12.37 -5.36 -3.12
CA SER A 46 12.80 -6.74 -2.85
C SER A 46 12.22 -7.77 -3.84
N VAL A 47 11.26 -7.36 -4.68
CA VAL A 47 10.61 -8.20 -5.69
C VAL A 47 11.13 -7.83 -7.08
N THR A 48 11.90 -8.74 -7.66
CA THR A 48 12.49 -8.58 -8.99
C THR A 48 11.44 -8.64 -10.10
N ASP A 49 11.75 -8.11 -11.28
CA ASP A 49 10.81 -8.12 -12.41
C ASP A 49 10.48 -9.53 -12.93
N ALA A 50 11.38 -10.50 -12.75
CA ALA A 50 11.14 -11.91 -13.10
C ALA A 50 10.21 -12.62 -12.09
N GLU A 51 10.28 -12.27 -10.81
CA GLU A 51 9.33 -12.74 -9.81
C GLU A 51 7.96 -12.09 -10.01
N ARG A 52 7.95 -10.79 -10.31
CA ARG A 52 6.75 -10.03 -10.71
C ARG A 52 6.06 -10.66 -11.92
N ASP A 53 6.81 -11.03 -12.97
CA ASP A 53 6.29 -11.77 -14.12
C ASP A 53 5.61 -13.09 -13.71
N ALA A 54 6.21 -13.86 -12.79
CA ALA A 54 5.64 -15.12 -12.30
C ALA A 54 4.36 -14.89 -11.49
N ILE A 55 4.36 -13.93 -10.56
CA ILE A 55 3.18 -13.56 -9.77
C ILE A 55 2.04 -13.10 -10.68
N HIS A 56 2.36 -12.25 -11.67
CA HIS A 56 1.36 -11.71 -12.60
C HIS A 56 0.81 -12.81 -13.52
N ALA A 57 1.59 -13.83 -13.86
CA ALA A 57 1.13 -15.00 -14.59
C ALA A 57 0.18 -15.89 -13.77
N GLU A 58 0.44 -16.12 -12.48
CA GLU A 58 -0.49 -16.85 -11.60
C GLU A 58 -1.80 -16.07 -11.37
N VAL A 59 -1.73 -14.74 -11.23
CA VAL A 59 -2.93 -13.89 -11.17
C VAL A 59 -3.73 -13.94 -12.48
N GLU A 60 -3.08 -14.01 -13.64
CA GLU A 60 -3.74 -14.22 -14.94
C GLU A 60 -4.39 -15.61 -15.05
N ALA A 61 -3.73 -16.67 -14.58
CA ALA A 61 -4.30 -18.02 -14.55
C ALA A 61 -5.56 -18.09 -13.65
N LEU A 62 -5.55 -17.36 -12.54
CA LEU A 62 -6.67 -17.26 -11.60
C LEU A 62 -7.76 -16.26 -12.04
N ALA A 63 -7.56 -15.45 -13.08
CA ALA A 63 -8.45 -14.35 -13.43
C ALA A 63 -9.89 -14.79 -13.79
N GLY A 64 -10.04 -15.86 -14.57
CA GLY A 64 -11.35 -16.39 -14.96
C GLY A 64 -12.22 -15.45 -15.81
N ARG A 65 -11.62 -14.63 -16.68
CA ARG A 65 -12.35 -13.67 -17.52
C ARG A 65 -13.44 -14.36 -18.36
N VAL A 66 -14.66 -13.85 -18.27
CA VAL A 66 -15.83 -14.23 -19.08
C VAL A 66 -16.45 -12.98 -19.70
N SER A 67 -17.06 -13.09 -20.89
CA SER A 67 -17.68 -11.94 -21.58
C SER A 67 -19.07 -11.60 -21.03
N SER A 68 -19.82 -12.61 -20.59
CA SER A 68 -21.02 -12.46 -19.78
C SER A 68 -21.27 -13.74 -18.96
N ALA A 69 -21.85 -13.57 -17.78
CA ALA A 69 -22.19 -14.61 -16.81
C ALA A 69 -23.20 -14.06 -15.79
N ARG A 70 -23.95 -14.93 -15.10
CA ARG A 70 -24.82 -14.59 -13.96
C ARG A 70 -24.56 -15.57 -12.82
N ALA A 71 -24.59 -15.09 -11.57
CA ALA A 71 -24.32 -15.96 -10.41
C ALA A 71 -25.17 -17.25 -10.43
N GLY A 72 -24.51 -18.40 -10.31
CA GLY A 72 -25.14 -19.72 -10.32
C GLY A 72 -25.53 -20.30 -11.70
N ASP A 73 -25.25 -19.63 -12.82
CA ASP A 73 -25.60 -20.13 -14.16
C ASP A 73 -24.66 -21.24 -14.71
N GLY A 74 -23.51 -21.46 -14.06
CA GLY A 74 -22.51 -22.47 -14.43
C GLY A 74 -21.59 -22.10 -15.59
N THR A 75 -21.57 -20.84 -16.03
CA THR A 75 -20.72 -20.36 -17.15
C THR A 75 -19.29 -19.98 -16.75
N TYR A 76 -19.00 -19.91 -15.44
CA TYR A 76 -17.72 -19.46 -14.88
C TYR A 76 -17.13 -20.48 -13.89
N ASN A 77 -15.83 -20.35 -13.59
CA ASN A 77 -15.16 -21.14 -12.55
C ASN A 77 -15.28 -20.43 -11.19
N PRO A 78 -15.96 -20.98 -10.17
CA PRO A 78 -16.12 -20.34 -8.86
C PRO A 78 -14.80 -20.18 -8.07
N LEU A 79 -13.74 -20.91 -8.45
CA LEU A 79 -12.39 -20.77 -7.86
C LEU A 79 -11.50 -19.74 -8.60
N SER A 80 -12.07 -18.97 -9.54
CA SER A 80 -11.39 -17.85 -10.20
C SER A 80 -11.76 -16.51 -9.56
N LEU A 81 -11.00 -15.46 -9.82
CA LEU A 81 -11.25 -14.10 -9.31
C LEU A 81 -12.67 -13.61 -9.65
N VAL A 82 -13.05 -13.64 -10.94
CA VAL A 82 -14.39 -13.22 -11.39
C VAL A 82 -15.48 -14.14 -10.83
N GLY A 83 -15.22 -15.45 -10.73
CA GLY A 83 -16.20 -16.39 -10.16
C GLY A 83 -16.41 -16.22 -8.67
N ALA A 84 -15.36 -15.96 -7.91
CA ALA A 84 -15.43 -15.65 -6.49
C ALA A 84 -16.18 -14.33 -6.25
N MET A 85 -15.99 -13.31 -7.11
CA MET A 85 -16.76 -12.07 -7.07
C MET A 85 -18.27 -12.31 -7.32
N LEU A 86 -18.62 -13.12 -8.33
CA LEU A 86 -20.02 -13.47 -8.63
C LEU A 86 -20.67 -14.27 -7.49
N ASP A 87 -20.01 -15.31 -6.99
CA ASP A 87 -20.51 -16.10 -5.87
C ASP A 87 -20.62 -15.23 -4.60
N GLY A 88 -19.58 -14.45 -4.28
CA GLY A 88 -19.49 -13.64 -3.06
C GLY A 88 -20.53 -12.53 -2.97
N SER A 89 -20.82 -11.83 -4.08
CA SER A 89 -21.88 -10.82 -4.13
C SER A 89 -23.29 -11.39 -4.37
N SER A 90 -23.45 -12.73 -4.50
CA SER A 90 -24.78 -13.36 -4.52
C SER A 90 -25.44 -13.47 -3.14
N TYR A 91 -24.62 -13.46 -2.08
CA TYR A 91 -25.06 -13.37 -0.69
C TYR A 91 -25.49 -11.94 -0.36
N ASP A 92 -26.70 -11.74 0.19
CA ASP A 92 -27.11 -10.45 0.77
C ASP A 92 -26.27 -10.16 2.03
N SER A 93 -25.10 -9.55 1.83
CA SER A 93 -24.19 -9.11 2.88
C SER A 93 -24.50 -7.71 3.42
N ILE A 94 -25.60 -7.08 3.01
CA ILE A 94 -25.93 -5.70 3.41
C ILE A 94 -25.98 -5.58 4.93
N SER A 95 -25.21 -4.63 5.45
CA SER A 95 -25.18 -4.25 6.85
C SER A 95 -26.36 -3.35 7.20
N ARG A 96 -27.36 -3.96 7.86
CA ARG A 96 -28.58 -3.35 8.40
C ARG A 96 -28.48 -3.14 9.92
N GLY A 97 -27.43 -3.68 10.56
CA GLY A 97 -27.04 -3.43 11.93
C GLY A 97 -27.80 -4.27 12.95
N GLY A 98 -27.72 -3.91 14.23
CA GLY A 98 -28.38 -4.64 15.32
C GLY A 98 -28.08 -4.07 16.69
N THR A 99 -28.11 -4.91 17.73
CA THR A 99 -27.76 -4.53 19.10
C THR A 99 -26.59 -5.35 19.60
N ALA A 100 -25.54 -4.68 20.10
CA ALA A 100 -24.34 -5.30 20.64
C ALA A 100 -24.69 -6.28 21.77
N ALA A 101 -24.36 -7.57 21.59
CA ALA A 101 -24.46 -8.56 22.64
C ALA A 101 -23.54 -8.20 23.84
N THR A 102 -23.92 -8.66 25.02
CA THR A 102 -23.30 -8.25 26.29
C THR A 102 -22.38 -9.30 26.93
N ALA A 103 -22.33 -10.51 26.37
CA ALA A 103 -21.55 -11.64 26.84
C ALA A 103 -21.10 -12.56 25.69
N TYR A 104 -20.06 -13.37 25.93
CA TYR A 104 -19.51 -14.34 24.98
C TYR A 104 -20.57 -15.37 24.51
N PRO A 105 -20.64 -15.76 23.22
CA PRO A 105 -19.73 -15.45 22.11
C PRO A 105 -19.98 -14.10 21.40
N PHE A 106 -20.74 -13.19 22.02
CA PHE A 106 -21.15 -11.91 21.47
C PHE A 106 -21.81 -12.00 20.08
N PRO A 107 -22.81 -12.87 19.87
CA PRO A 107 -23.44 -13.04 18.56
C PRO A 107 -24.20 -11.77 18.14
N VAL A 108 -24.24 -11.48 16.85
CA VAL A 108 -25.20 -10.50 16.29
C VAL A 108 -26.63 -11.03 16.43
N SER A 109 -27.60 -10.15 16.69
CA SER A 109 -29.00 -10.54 16.90
C SER A 109 -29.78 -10.61 15.59
N ASN A 110 -30.53 -11.69 15.36
CA ASN A 110 -31.53 -11.76 14.30
C ASN A 110 -32.80 -11.00 14.70
N THR A 111 -33.28 -10.14 13.81
CA THR A 111 -34.58 -9.46 13.92
C THR A 111 -35.22 -9.33 12.55
N GLN A 112 -36.54 -9.07 12.51
CA GLN A 112 -37.22 -8.71 11.26
C GLN A 112 -36.71 -7.38 10.66
N ALA A 113 -36.22 -6.45 11.49
CA ALA A 113 -35.75 -5.14 11.06
C ALA A 113 -34.39 -5.19 10.33
N ASN A 114 -33.42 -5.94 10.87
CA ASN A 114 -32.14 -6.19 10.21
C ASN A 114 -32.15 -7.41 9.25
N GLN A 115 -33.34 -7.95 8.97
CA GLN A 115 -33.56 -9.06 8.03
C GLN A 115 -32.66 -10.26 8.34
N ASN A 116 -32.69 -10.72 9.60
CA ASN A 116 -31.91 -11.85 10.11
C ASN A 116 -30.41 -11.74 9.75
N GLU A 117 -29.79 -10.64 10.16
CA GLU A 117 -28.42 -10.31 9.79
C GLU A 117 -27.41 -11.41 10.13
N TYR A 118 -27.48 -11.99 11.33
CA TYR A 118 -26.56 -13.06 11.75
C TYR A 118 -26.63 -14.26 10.78
N ASP A 119 -27.83 -14.69 10.38
CA ASP A 119 -27.97 -15.85 9.48
C ASP A 119 -27.35 -15.57 8.09
N ARG A 120 -27.57 -14.36 7.54
CA ARG A 120 -26.99 -13.94 6.25
C ARG A 120 -25.46 -13.88 6.31
N LYS A 121 -24.92 -13.28 7.38
CA LYS A 121 -23.49 -13.05 7.59
C LYS A 121 -22.74 -14.38 7.84
N VAL A 122 -23.30 -15.26 8.66
CA VAL A 122 -22.81 -16.65 8.86
C VAL A 122 -22.76 -17.42 7.54
N ALA A 123 -23.77 -17.29 6.68
CA ALA A 123 -23.78 -17.97 5.38
C ALA A 123 -22.63 -17.53 4.45
N LYS A 124 -22.35 -16.22 4.36
CA LYS A 124 -21.23 -15.69 3.56
C LYS A 124 -19.87 -16.07 4.13
N LEU A 125 -19.70 -16.04 5.46
CA LEU A 125 -18.46 -16.50 6.10
C LEU A 125 -18.23 -18.01 5.90
N ALA A 126 -19.27 -18.84 6.02
CA ALA A 126 -19.17 -20.29 5.75
C ALA A 126 -18.80 -20.58 4.29
N TRP A 127 -19.30 -19.79 3.34
CA TRP A 127 -18.86 -19.83 1.95
C TRP A 127 -17.38 -19.44 1.79
N VAL A 128 -16.91 -18.37 2.44
CA VAL A 128 -15.50 -17.95 2.28
C VAL A 128 -14.50 -18.90 2.96
N VAL A 129 -14.90 -19.59 4.04
CA VAL A 129 -14.13 -20.73 4.60
C VAL A 129 -14.00 -21.84 3.57
N LYS A 130 -15.10 -22.22 2.89
CA LYS A 130 -15.07 -23.23 1.83
C LYS A 130 -14.19 -22.76 0.67
N LEU A 131 -14.32 -21.52 0.19
CA LEU A 131 -13.51 -20.96 -0.89
C LEU A 131 -12.01 -21.02 -0.55
N ALA A 132 -11.59 -20.55 0.62
CA ALA A 132 -10.19 -20.59 1.04
C ALA A 132 -9.67 -22.04 1.20
N THR A 133 -10.54 -22.98 1.60
CA THR A 133 -10.19 -24.41 1.71
C THR A 133 -10.03 -25.07 0.33
N ASP A 134 -10.95 -24.81 -0.60
CA ASP A 134 -10.91 -25.34 -1.97
C ASP A 134 -9.78 -24.71 -2.81
N LEU A 135 -9.41 -23.45 -2.52
CA LEU A 135 -8.19 -22.82 -3.05
C LEU A 135 -6.90 -23.41 -2.44
N GLY A 136 -6.99 -24.28 -1.43
CA GLY A 136 -5.85 -24.99 -0.86
C GLY A 136 -4.94 -24.14 0.03
N PHE A 137 -5.49 -23.14 0.74
CA PHE A 137 -4.71 -22.41 1.74
C PHE A 137 -4.28 -23.34 2.91
N PRO A 138 -3.02 -23.29 3.36
CA PRO A 138 -2.51 -24.22 4.38
C PRO A 138 -3.04 -23.92 5.79
N VAL A 139 -3.52 -22.68 6.01
CA VAL A 139 -4.16 -22.23 7.26
C VAL A 139 -5.42 -21.46 6.87
N VAL A 140 -6.57 -21.93 7.35
CA VAL A 140 -7.87 -21.23 7.29
C VAL A 140 -8.49 -21.29 8.69
N VAL A 141 -8.84 -20.13 9.26
CA VAL A 141 -9.37 -20.01 10.62
C VAL A 141 -10.60 -19.12 10.63
N GLN A 142 -11.71 -19.62 11.16
CA GLN A 142 -12.91 -18.86 11.45
C GLN A 142 -13.00 -18.57 12.96
N ARG A 143 -13.24 -17.31 13.34
CA ARG A 143 -13.41 -16.90 14.76
C ARG A 143 -14.88 -16.58 15.02
N GLN A 144 -15.54 -17.45 15.78
CA GLN A 144 -17.00 -17.51 15.93
C GLN A 144 -17.73 -17.67 14.57
N ALA A 145 -19.00 -18.08 14.55
CA ALA A 145 -19.70 -18.32 13.28
C ALA A 145 -19.89 -17.04 12.45
N ASP A 146 -19.93 -15.89 13.12
CA ASP A 146 -20.47 -14.63 12.59
C ASP A 146 -19.48 -13.45 12.55
N LYS A 147 -18.19 -13.61 12.90
CA LYS A 147 -17.22 -12.48 12.93
C LYS A 147 -16.38 -12.41 11.65
N TYR A 148 -15.26 -13.12 11.62
CA TYR A 148 -14.29 -13.06 10.53
C TYR A 148 -13.66 -14.42 10.26
N VAL A 149 -13.13 -14.53 9.05
CA VAL A 149 -12.30 -15.64 8.59
C VAL A 149 -10.92 -15.06 8.25
N TYR A 150 -9.85 -15.80 8.53
CA TYR A 150 -8.55 -15.49 7.95
C TYR A 150 -7.89 -16.69 7.29
N ALA A 151 -7.16 -16.42 6.22
CA ALA A 151 -6.22 -17.34 5.60
C ALA A 151 -4.77 -16.88 5.89
N GLU A 152 -3.81 -17.79 6.01
CA GLU A 152 -2.40 -17.45 6.26
C GLU A 152 -1.45 -18.29 5.42
N ILE A 153 -0.37 -17.67 4.90
CA ILE A 153 0.71 -18.31 4.13
C ILE A 153 2.09 -17.88 4.66
N GLY A 154 3.11 -18.67 4.34
CA GLY A 154 4.49 -18.51 4.85
C GLY A 154 4.84 -19.53 5.92
N ASP A 155 6.06 -19.46 6.46
CA ASP A 155 6.51 -20.36 7.52
C ASP A 155 5.80 -20.01 8.85
N PRO A 156 5.03 -20.93 9.49
CA PRO A 156 4.34 -20.67 10.75
C PRO A 156 5.28 -20.27 11.90
N ASN A 157 6.58 -20.55 11.79
CA ASN A 157 7.60 -20.17 12.77
C ASN A 157 8.18 -18.77 12.55
N ALA A 158 7.86 -18.08 11.44
CA ALA A 158 8.40 -16.76 11.15
C ALA A 158 7.98 -15.73 12.22
N PRO A 159 8.92 -14.88 12.69
CA PRO A 159 8.75 -14.07 13.89
C PRO A 159 7.65 -13.01 13.74
N GLU A 160 7.50 -12.49 12.52
CA GLU A 160 6.62 -11.39 12.17
C GLU A 160 5.54 -11.84 11.17
N MET A 161 4.43 -11.11 11.18
CA MET A 161 3.32 -11.28 10.24
C MET A 161 2.95 -9.92 9.63
N VAL A 162 2.63 -9.93 8.35
CA VAL A 162 2.06 -8.80 7.61
C VAL A 162 0.64 -9.12 7.18
N MET A 163 -0.21 -8.11 7.15
CA MET A 163 -1.66 -8.26 7.08
C MET A 163 -2.25 -7.59 5.86
N ALA A 164 -3.22 -8.25 5.23
CA ALA A 164 -4.29 -7.56 4.53
C ALA A 164 -5.59 -7.79 5.31
N LEU A 165 -6.31 -6.72 5.65
CA LEU A 165 -7.53 -6.76 6.46
C LEU A 165 -8.63 -5.98 5.74
N SER A 166 -9.66 -6.69 5.35
CA SER A 166 -10.70 -6.21 4.44
C SER A 166 -12.08 -6.72 4.87
N HIS A 167 -13.16 -6.29 4.22
CA HIS A 167 -14.53 -6.66 4.64
C HIS A 167 -15.42 -7.20 3.51
N LEU A 168 -16.22 -8.22 3.86
CA LEU A 168 -17.14 -8.92 2.97
C LEU A 168 -18.59 -8.40 3.06
N ASP A 169 -18.82 -7.26 3.73
CA ASP A 169 -20.11 -6.58 3.76
C ASP A 169 -20.22 -5.44 2.75
N SER A 170 -21.35 -4.72 2.83
CA SER A 170 -21.74 -3.62 1.95
C SER A 170 -22.80 -2.77 2.68
N PRO A 171 -22.96 -1.48 2.39
CA PRO A 171 -23.78 -0.59 3.21
C PRO A 171 -25.27 -0.63 2.87
N THR A 172 -26.12 -0.40 3.89
CA THR A 172 -27.56 -0.13 3.69
C THR A 172 -27.83 1.05 2.74
N ALA A 173 -26.88 1.97 2.57
CA ALA A 173 -26.96 3.07 1.60
C ALA A 173 -27.25 2.57 0.17
N SER A 174 -26.54 1.53 -0.29
CA SER A 174 -26.68 0.91 -1.62
C SER A 174 -28.08 0.35 -1.89
N VAL A 175 -28.89 0.12 -0.85
CA VAL A 175 -30.24 -0.45 -0.93
C VAL A 175 -31.30 0.40 -0.21
N SER A 176 -31.06 1.71 -0.09
CA SER A 176 -32.14 2.65 0.25
C SER A 176 -33.29 2.57 -0.79
N PRO A 177 -34.53 2.94 -0.46
CA PRO A 177 -35.66 2.85 -1.40
C PRO A 177 -35.44 3.60 -2.73
N ALA A 178 -34.66 4.68 -2.71
CA ALA A 178 -34.28 5.42 -3.92
C ALA A 178 -33.22 4.69 -4.76
N GLN A 179 -32.28 3.98 -4.14
CA GLN A 179 -31.28 3.17 -4.85
C GLN A 179 -31.88 1.86 -5.36
N LEU A 180 -32.76 1.21 -4.60
CA LEU A 180 -33.50 0.02 -5.07
C LEU A 180 -34.27 0.28 -6.36
N ALA A 181 -34.84 1.46 -6.55
CA ALA A 181 -35.50 1.86 -7.80
C ALA A 181 -34.54 2.13 -8.99
N ARG A 182 -33.23 2.23 -8.75
CA ARG A 182 -32.17 2.45 -9.76
C ARG A 182 -31.41 1.18 -10.15
N TRP A 183 -31.39 0.18 -9.26
CA TRP A 183 -30.74 -1.11 -9.54
C TRP A 183 -31.30 -1.77 -10.79
N ARG A 184 -30.40 -2.28 -11.63
CA ARG A 184 -30.69 -3.09 -12.81
C ARG A 184 -30.36 -4.55 -12.57
N ASP A 185 -31.24 -5.43 -13.05
CA ASP A 185 -30.88 -6.82 -13.28
C ASP A 185 -30.05 -6.98 -14.57
N ALA A 186 -29.56 -8.20 -14.80
CA ALA A 186 -28.77 -8.59 -15.96
C ALA A 186 -29.57 -8.62 -17.29
N ASP A 187 -30.86 -8.27 -17.27
CA ASP A 187 -31.71 -8.04 -18.45
C ASP A 187 -32.01 -6.53 -18.65
N GLY A 188 -31.46 -5.67 -17.78
CA GLY A 188 -31.54 -4.22 -17.83
C GLY A 188 -32.75 -3.58 -17.13
N ASN A 189 -33.65 -4.38 -16.54
CA ASN A 189 -34.88 -3.89 -15.92
C ASN A 189 -34.59 -3.14 -14.62
N LEU A 190 -35.27 -2.01 -14.40
CA LEU A 190 -35.12 -1.19 -13.19
C LEU A 190 -36.00 -1.71 -12.05
N GLY A 191 -35.44 -1.77 -10.84
CA GLY A 191 -36.20 -2.05 -9.62
C GLY A 191 -36.48 -3.52 -9.34
N THR A 192 -35.84 -4.44 -10.06
CA THR A 192 -36.02 -5.90 -9.87
C THR A 192 -35.63 -6.30 -8.44
N PRO A 193 -36.54 -6.93 -7.65
CA PRO A 193 -36.23 -7.34 -6.29
C PRO A 193 -35.03 -8.30 -6.23
N GLY A 194 -34.05 -7.98 -5.38
CA GLY A 194 -32.84 -8.78 -5.21
C GLY A 194 -31.72 -8.49 -6.22
N ALA A 195 -31.90 -7.60 -7.20
CA ALA A 195 -30.90 -7.30 -8.23
C ALA A 195 -29.52 -6.90 -7.64
N TYR A 196 -29.51 -6.18 -6.51
CA TYR A 196 -28.28 -5.77 -5.82
C TYR A 196 -27.40 -6.93 -5.33
N HIS A 197 -27.97 -8.12 -5.13
CA HIS A 197 -27.25 -9.35 -4.78
C HIS A 197 -27.54 -10.49 -5.77
N SER A 198 -27.79 -10.13 -7.04
CA SER A 198 -27.89 -11.05 -8.18
C SER A 198 -26.83 -10.69 -9.22
N PRO A 199 -25.53 -10.82 -8.89
CA PRO A 199 -24.47 -10.20 -9.65
C PRO A 199 -24.24 -10.89 -11.00
N TYR A 200 -23.70 -10.12 -11.94
CA TYR A 200 -23.52 -10.53 -13.33
C TYR A 200 -22.31 -9.86 -13.98
N VAL A 201 -21.80 -10.49 -15.04
CA VAL A 201 -20.81 -9.89 -15.94
C VAL A 201 -21.50 -9.49 -17.24
N GLN A 202 -21.23 -8.28 -17.71
CA GLN A 202 -21.63 -7.80 -19.03
C GLN A 202 -20.64 -6.73 -19.53
N ASP A 203 -20.32 -6.76 -20.83
CA ASP A 203 -19.54 -5.73 -21.53
C ASP A 203 -18.17 -5.40 -20.87
N GLY A 204 -17.55 -6.40 -20.24
CA GLY A 204 -16.26 -6.28 -19.54
C GLY A 204 -16.35 -5.75 -18.11
N TRP A 205 -17.55 -5.55 -17.57
CA TRP A 205 -17.81 -5.14 -16.19
C TRP A 205 -18.48 -6.26 -15.41
N VAL A 206 -18.10 -6.42 -14.13
CA VAL A 206 -18.86 -7.18 -13.14
C VAL A 206 -19.71 -6.19 -12.32
N TYR A 207 -20.97 -6.54 -12.06
CA TYR A 207 -21.98 -5.73 -11.38
C TYR A 207 -22.51 -6.45 -10.14
N GLY A 208 -22.76 -5.70 -9.05
CA GLY A 208 -23.35 -6.21 -7.80
C GLY A 208 -22.93 -5.37 -6.59
N ALA A 209 -23.69 -5.44 -5.50
CA ALA A 209 -23.31 -4.77 -4.25
C ALA A 209 -22.03 -5.41 -3.68
N GLY A 210 -21.11 -4.57 -3.21
CA GLY A 210 -19.82 -4.99 -2.67
C GLY A 210 -18.78 -5.41 -3.70
N ILE A 211 -19.06 -5.29 -5.01
CA ILE A 211 -18.10 -5.60 -6.07
C ILE A 211 -16.90 -4.65 -6.06
N GLN A 212 -17.05 -3.43 -5.55
CA GLN A 212 -15.96 -2.47 -5.37
C GLN A 212 -15.80 -2.00 -3.91
N ASP A 213 -16.75 -2.29 -3.02
CA ASP A 213 -16.75 -1.81 -1.62
C ASP A 213 -17.40 -2.80 -0.63
N ASP A 214 -16.67 -3.77 -0.05
CA ASP A 214 -15.28 -4.17 -0.32
C ASP A 214 -15.15 -5.70 -0.56
N SER A 215 -16.25 -6.40 -0.83
CA SER A 215 -16.23 -7.84 -1.08
C SER A 215 -15.35 -8.23 -2.27
N GLY A 216 -15.42 -7.48 -3.37
CA GLY A 216 -14.61 -7.70 -4.56
C GLY A 216 -13.10 -7.52 -4.31
N PRO A 217 -12.64 -6.39 -3.76
CA PRO A 217 -11.23 -6.19 -3.41
C PRO A 217 -10.74 -7.09 -2.26
N THR A 218 -11.60 -7.48 -1.32
CA THR A 218 -11.31 -8.54 -0.33
C THR A 218 -10.99 -9.87 -1.03
N LEU A 219 -11.80 -10.26 -2.01
CA LEU A 219 -11.59 -11.50 -2.76
C LEU A 219 -10.38 -11.40 -3.71
N ALA A 220 -10.14 -10.23 -4.30
CA ALA A 220 -8.90 -9.93 -5.02
C ALA A 220 -7.67 -10.09 -4.10
N THR A 221 -7.75 -9.61 -2.86
CA THR A 221 -6.70 -9.79 -1.85
C THR A 221 -6.47 -11.28 -1.52
N LEU A 222 -7.53 -12.08 -1.38
CA LEU A 222 -7.43 -13.53 -1.19
C LEU A 222 -6.80 -14.23 -2.41
N LEU A 223 -7.23 -13.90 -3.63
CA LEU A 223 -6.69 -14.49 -4.86
C LEU A 223 -5.25 -14.02 -5.15
N ALA A 224 -4.87 -12.81 -4.74
CA ALA A 224 -3.49 -12.33 -4.77
C ALA A 224 -2.57 -13.15 -3.84
N ALA A 225 -3.03 -13.47 -2.62
CA ALA A 225 -2.30 -14.37 -1.73
C ALA A 225 -2.25 -15.81 -2.28
N LYS A 226 -3.28 -16.26 -3.01
CA LYS A 226 -3.27 -17.55 -3.71
C LYS A 226 -2.23 -17.57 -4.85
N ALA A 227 -2.10 -16.49 -5.61
CA ALA A 227 -1.06 -16.37 -6.63
C ALA A 227 0.36 -16.41 -6.03
N LEU A 228 0.59 -15.76 -4.88
CA LEU A 228 1.86 -15.85 -4.15
C LEU A 228 2.17 -17.28 -3.66
N LEU A 229 1.14 -18.05 -3.30
CA LEU A 229 1.26 -19.44 -2.87
C LEU A 229 1.65 -20.37 -4.03
N GLU A 230 1.03 -20.23 -5.20
CA GLU A 230 1.36 -21.05 -6.40
C GLU A 230 2.71 -20.64 -7.03
N ALA A 231 3.06 -19.35 -7.01
CA ALA A 231 4.36 -18.88 -7.47
C ALA A 231 5.55 -19.41 -6.63
N GLY A 232 5.29 -20.03 -5.47
CA GLY A 232 6.27 -20.76 -4.67
C GLY A 232 7.40 -19.92 -4.08
N LEU A 233 7.27 -18.59 -4.11
CA LEU A 233 8.37 -17.67 -3.83
C LEU A 233 8.82 -17.66 -2.36
N PRO A 234 10.09 -17.31 -2.09
CA PRO A 234 10.58 -17.01 -0.73
C PRO A 234 9.71 -16.00 0.01
N LEU A 235 9.34 -16.34 1.25
CA LEU A 235 8.70 -15.46 2.23
C LEU A 235 9.51 -15.47 3.54
N ASP A 236 9.91 -14.29 4.01
CA ASP A 236 10.62 -14.13 5.28
C ASP A 236 9.67 -14.01 6.48
N ARG A 237 8.43 -13.57 6.21
CA ARG A 237 7.36 -13.26 7.16
C ARG A 237 6.05 -13.91 6.71
N ARG A 238 5.12 -14.13 7.65
CA ARG A 238 3.79 -14.68 7.35
C ARG A 238 2.90 -13.61 6.72
N ILE A 239 2.08 -13.97 5.75
CA ILE A 239 1.05 -13.09 5.17
C ILE A 239 -0.31 -13.61 5.65
N ARG A 240 -1.07 -12.77 6.37
CA ARG A 240 -2.43 -13.09 6.86
C ARG A 240 -3.46 -12.24 6.13
N ILE A 241 -4.44 -12.89 5.51
CA ILE A 241 -5.60 -12.25 4.86
C ILE A 241 -6.79 -12.38 5.79
N VAL A 242 -7.24 -11.27 6.39
CA VAL A 242 -8.37 -11.22 7.33
C VAL A 242 -9.59 -10.64 6.62
N MET A 243 -10.72 -11.33 6.72
CA MET A 243 -11.97 -11.02 6.01
C MET A 243 -13.08 -10.82 7.04
N GLY A 244 -13.37 -9.56 7.35
CA GLY A 244 -14.47 -9.10 8.20
C GLY A 244 -15.84 -9.14 7.50
N ILE A 245 -16.88 -8.68 8.20
CA ILE A 245 -18.27 -8.71 7.71
C ILE A 245 -19.16 -7.59 8.32
N TYR A 246 -18.58 -6.61 9.03
CA TYR A 246 -19.28 -5.50 9.71
C TYR A 246 -18.43 -4.20 9.75
N GLU A 247 -17.91 -3.76 8.61
CA GLU A 247 -17.32 -2.41 8.48
C GLU A 247 -18.45 -1.38 8.29
N ASP A 248 -19.16 -1.51 7.16
CA ASP A 248 -20.26 -0.64 6.70
C ASP A 248 -21.43 -0.50 7.67
N GLY A 249 -21.52 -1.44 8.62
CA GLY A 249 -22.46 -1.40 9.72
C GLY A 249 -22.47 -2.71 10.48
N GLY A 250 -22.90 -2.64 11.73
CA GLY A 250 -23.00 -3.82 12.58
C GLY A 250 -23.83 -3.52 13.82
N PRO A 251 -23.76 -4.38 14.85
CA PRO A 251 -24.55 -4.22 16.07
C PRO A 251 -24.05 -3.09 17.00
N GLY A 252 -23.02 -2.35 16.58
CA GLY A 252 -22.19 -1.53 17.46
C GLY A 252 -21.21 -2.38 18.29
N THR A 253 -20.11 -1.78 18.74
CA THR A 253 -19.14 -2.47 19.58
C THR A 253 -19.68 -2.62 21.01
N PRO A 254 -19.58 -3.81 21.66
CA PRO A 254 -19.87 -3.96 23.08
C PRO A 254 -19.04 -3.01 23.95
N SER A 255 -19.46 -2.77 25.19
CA SER A 255 -18.68 -1.94 26.13
C SER A 255 -17.39 -2.64 26.56
N THR A 256 -16.44 -1.86 27.10
CA THR A 256 -15.23 -2.38 27.73
C THR A 256 -15.58 -3.30 28.91
N THR A 257 -16.57 -2.93 29.73
CA THR A 257 -17.15 -3.76 30.80
C THR A 257 -17.71 -5.09 30.29
N ASN A 258 -18.48 -5.08 29.20
CA ASN A 258 -19.03 -6.30 28.60
C ASN A 258 -17.89 -7.22 28.13
N THR A 259 -16.82 -6.64 27.59
CA THR A 259 -15.64 -7.40 27.12
C THR A 259 -14.83 -7.95 28.30
N ALA A 260 -14.70 -7.19 29.40
CA ALA A 260 -14.03 -7.59 30.64
C ALA A 260 -14.70 -8.79 31.34
N ASN A 261 -15.99 -9.03 31.12
CA ASN A 261 -16.68 -10.24 31.60
C ASN A 261 -16.14 -11.53 30.97
N PHE A 262 -15.45 -11.44 29.82
CA PHE A 262 -14.87 -12.58 29.10
C PHE A 262 -13.33 -12.54 29.09
N GLN A 263 -12.69 -11.38 28.92
CA GLN A 263 -11.23 -11.25 28.92
C GLN A 263 -10.69 -10.59 30.20
N SER A 264 -9.48 -10.97 30.61
CA SER A 264 -8.79 -10.29 31.72
C SER A 264 -8.17 -8.94 31.34
N ILE A 265 -7.77 -8.75 30.07
CA ILE A 265 -7.09 -7.53 29.58
C ILE A 265 -7.89 -6.89 28.42
N PRO A 266 -9.01 -6.19 28.70
CA PRO A 266 -9.71 -5.39 27.69
C PRO A 266 -8.91 -4.14 27.29
N TYR A 267 -9.44 -3.35 26.35
CA TYR A 267 -8.93 -2.03 26.00
C TYR A 267 -9.62 -0.94 26.84
N ASN A 268 -8.96 0.21 27.02
CA ASN A 268 -9.55 1.38 27.69
C ASN A 268 -10.69 2.01 26.85
N SER A 269 -10.59 1.92 25.53
CA SER A 269 -11.64 2.20 24.56
C SER A 269 -11.62 1.13 23.47
N ASN A 270 -12.79 0.61 23.10
CA ASN A 270 -12.89 -0.40 22.05
C ASN A 270 -12.65 0.24 20.67
N PRO A 271 -12.13 -0.52 19.67
CA PRO A 271 -12.07 -0.06 18.29
C PRO A 271 -13.44 0.37 17.78
N SER A 272 -13.51 1.35 16.88
CA SER A 272 -14.78 1.87 16.34
C SER A 272 -15.51 0.87 15.45
N PHE A 273 -14.75 0.11 14.65
CA PHE A 273 -15.28 -0.93 13.78
C PHE A 273 -15.46 -2.24 14.53
N TYR A 274 -16.55 -2.94 14.25
CA TYR A 274 -16.90 -4.16 14.96
C TYR A 274 -15.92 -5.30 14.66
N ASP A 275 -15.43 -5.41 13.41
CA ASP A 275 -14.39 -6.38 13.04
C ASP A 275 -13.04 -6.08 13.69
N ASN A 276 -12.64 -4.80 13.78
CA ASN A 276 -11.44 -4.42 14.53
C ASN A 276 -11.58 -4.75 16.03
N TRP A 277 -12.76 -4.53 16.63
CA TRP A 277 -13.04 -4.99 17.99
C TRP A 277 -13.00 -6.52 18.10
N ALA A 278 -13.53 -7.24 17.11
CA ALA A 278 -13.54 -8.70 17.09
C ALA A 278 -12.11 -9.28 17.00
N TYR A 279 -11.25 -8.70 16.17
CA TYR A 279 -9.87 -9.13 15.98
C TYR A 279 -8.96 -8.70 17.14
N LYS A 280 -8.88 -7.39 17.39
CA LYS A 280 -7.93 -6.79 18.34
C LYS A 280 -8.32 -7.00 19.80
N ASN A 281 -9.62 -6.92 20.11
CA ASN A 281 -10.13 -7.10 21.47
C ASN A 281 -10.70 -8.51 21.65
N LEU A 282 -11.94 -8.83 21.23
CA LEU A 282 -12.64 -10.10 21.54
C LEU A 282 -11.78 -11.37 21.40
N ASN A 283 -11.00 -11.49 20.32
CA ASN A 283 -10.16 -12.67 20.08
C ASN A 283 -8.68 -12.44 20.37
N ARG A 284 -8.21 -11.21 20.65
CA ARG A 284 -6.79 -10.89 20.96
C ARG A 284 -5.82 -11.54 19.97
N GLU A 285 -6.06 -11.36 18.68
CA GLU A 285 -5.19 -11.93 17.63
C GLU A 285 -3.81 -11.25 17.55
N GLU A 286 -2.90 -11.88 16.81
CA GLU A 286 -1.56 -11.32 16.54
C GLU A 286 -1.66 -10.00 15.75
N MET A 287 -0.99 -8.96 16.24
CA MET A 287 -0.87 -7.68 15.54
C MET A 287 0.20 -7.76 14.44
N PRO A 288 -0.04 -7.16 13.26
CA PRO A 288 0.95 -7.10 12.20
C PRO A 288 2.06 -6.09 12.50
N VAL A 289 3.23 -6.27 11.87
CA VAL A 289 4.26 -5.22 11.77
C VAL A 289 4.03 -4.28 10.58
N ALA A 290 3.30 -4.75 9.57
CA ALA A 290 2.85 -3.96 8.42
C ALA A 290 1.58 -4.54 7.82
N GLY A 291 0.77 -3.71 7.18
CA GLY A 291 -0.37 -4.19 6.42
C GLY A 291 -1.13 -3.14 5.65
N TYR A 292 -2.22 -3.56 5.03
CA TYR A 292 -3.19 -2.68 4.41
C TYR A 292 -4.63 -3.16 4.60
N THR A 293 -5.58 -2.28 4.31
CA THR A 293 -6.97 -2.61 3.96
C THR A 293 -7.21 -2.40 2.47
N SER A 294 -8.01 -3.27 1.83
CA SER A 294 -8.32 -3.15 0.41
C SER A 294 -9.35 -2.06 0.13
N ASP A 295 -10.24 -1.74 1.08
CA ASP A 295 -10.99 -0.49 1.07
C ASP A 295 -9.99 0.68 1.16
N SER A 296 -9.61 1.23 0.01
CA SER A 296 -9.98 2.60 -0.32
C SER A 296 -9.51 2.94 -1.75
N ARG A 297 -8.29 3.43 -1.96
CA ARG A 297 -7.76 3.63 -3.33
C ARG A 297 -6.26 3.56 -3.40
N PHE A 298 -5.76 3.13 -4.56
CA PHE A 298 -4.37 3.26 -4.92
C PHE A 298 -3.98 4.74 -5.19
N PRO A 299 -2.69 5.12 -5.09
CA PRO A 299 -1.55 4.24 -4.83
C PRO A 299 -1.42 3.83 -3.35
N VAL A 300 -1.65 4.74 -2.40
CA VAL A 300 -1.64 4.49 -0.95
C VAL A 300 -2.50 5.55 -0.27
N ILE A 301 -3.30 5.18 0.74
CA ILE A 301 -3.94 6.12 1.66
C ILE A 301 -3.22 6.10 3.02
N VAL A 302 -2.70 7.27 3.43
CA VAL A 302 -1.92 7.43 4.68
C VAL A 302 -2.75 7.93 5.87
N GLY A 303 -4.00 8.35 5.65
CA GLY A 303 -4.86 8.87 6.71
C GLY A 303 -6.14 9.58 6.25
N ASN A 304 -6.91 10.06 7.23
CA ASN A 304 -8.10 10.88 7.07
C ASN A 304 -7.75 12.38 6.98
N SER A 305 -8.15 13.00 5.87
CA SER A 305 -8.01 14.42 5.60
C SER A 305 -9.24 15.24 6.00
N GLY A 306 -9.03 16.48 6.45
CA GLY A 306 -10.11 17.46 6.65
C GLY A 306 -10.50 18.17 5.36
N ALA A 307 -11.70 18.74 5.29
CA ALA A 307 -12.18 19.46 4.10
C ALA A 307 -13.04 20.69 4.43
N VAL A 308 -13.06 21.65 3.52
CA VAL A 308 -13.90 22.86 3.51
C VAL A 308 -14.47 23.09 2.10
N THR A 309 -15.50 23.92 1.96
CA THR A 309 -16.10 24.23 0.65
C THR A 309 -16.53 25.71 0.55
N PRO A 310 -15.58 26.66 0.43
CA PRO A 310 -15.91 28.05 0.14
C PRO A 310 -16.56 28.20 -1.24
N SER A 311 -17.30 29.30 -1.44
CA SER A 311 -17.72 29.72 -2.78
C SER A 311 -16.66 30.64 -3.42
N VAL A 312 -16.40 30.44 -4.70
CA VAL A 312 -15.63 31.33 -5.58
C VAL A 312 -16.60 32.03 -6.52
N SER A 313 -16.67 33.35 -6.49
CA SER A 313 -17.75 34.12 -7.11
C SER A 313 -17.26 35.36 -7.87
N MET A 314 -17.93 35.72 -8.97
CA MET A 314 -17.70 36.95 -9.73
C MET A 314 -19.02 37.53 -10.22
N SER A 315 -19.15 38.86 -10.19
CA SER A 315 -20.32 39.55 -10.75
C SER A 315 -20.14 39.77 -12.26
N LEU A 316 -21.00 39.13 -13.05
CA LEU A 316 -21.10 39.30 -14.50
C LEU A 316 -22.20 40.30 -14.88
N SER A 317 -22.81 41.00 -13.93
CA SER A 317 -23.98 41.87 -14.16
C SER A 317 -23.74 43.01 -15.16
N ALA A 318 -22.49 43.45 -15.32
CA ALA A 318 -22.08 44.42 -16.35
C ALA A 318 -22.26 43.90 -17.79
N ASP A 319 -22.44 42.59 -17.98
CA ASP A 319 -22.71 41.99 -19.28
C ASP A 319 -24.22 41.91 -19.62
N GLY A 320 -25.11 42.30 -18.70
CA GLY A 320 -26.57 42.11 -18.79
C GLY A 320 -27.28 42.64 -20.05
N ALA A 321 -26.70 43.58 -20.78
CA ALA A 321 -27.24 44.15 -22.02
C ALA A 321 -26.40 43.82 -23.27
N ARG A 322 -25.50 42.83 -23.19
CA ARG A 322 -24.51 42.51 -24.22
C ARG A 322 -24.80 41.15 -24.85
N ALA A 323 -24.42 41.00 -26.12
CA ALA A 323 -24.40 39.70 -26.79
C ALA A 323 -23.27 38.82 -26.22
N PHE A 324 -23.46 37.51 -26.29
CA PHE A 324 -22.63 36.48 -25.65
C PHE A 324 -22.55 36.57 -24.11
N ARG A 325 -23.49 37.27 -23.45
CA ARG A 325 -23.60 37.20 -21.97
C ARG A 325 -24.10 35.81 -21.55
N LEU A 326 -23.68 35.38 -20.37
CA LEU A 326 -24.17 34.16 -19.73
C LEU A 326 -25.64 34.34 -19.31
N THR A 327 -26.47 33.33 -19.54
CA THR A 327 -27.87 33.25 -19.05
C THR A 327 -28.15 31.97 -18.25
N GLY A 328 -27.25 30.98 -18.34
CA GLY A 328 -27.29 29.78 -17.50
C GLY A 328 -25.94 29.06 -17.47
N ALA A 329 -25.58 28.48 -16.34
CA ALA A 329 -24.43 27.59 -16.22
C ALA A 329 -24.71 26.47 -15.21
N THR A 330 -24.57 25.22 -15.63
CA THR A 330 -24.83 24.03 -14.78
C THR A 330 -23.70 23.00 -14.90
N ALA A 331 -23.50 22.21 -13.84
CA ALA A 331 -22.48 21.17 -13.76
C ALA A 331 -23.06 19.85 -13.25
N GLY A 332 -22.52 18.71 -13.70
CA GLY A 332 -23.02 17.38 -13.35
C GLY A 332 -22.02 16.27 -13.69
N VAL A 333 -22.51 15.03 -13.82
CA VAL A 333 -21.73 13.87 -14.25
C VAL A 333 -21.76 13.72 -15.78
N THR A 334 -20.63 13.28 -16.37
CA THR A 334 -20.49 12.99 -17.81
C THR A 334 -21.53 11.97 -18.31
N LEU A 335 -22.00 12.15 -19.55
CA LEU A 335 -22.81 11.14 -20.24
C LEU A 335 -21.92 10.19 -21.05
N ARG A 336 -22.33 8.93 -21.19
CA ARG A 336 -21.66 7.93 -22.04
C ARG A 336 -22.66 7.19 -22.92
N GLU A 337 -22.43 7.20 -24.24
CA GLU A 337 -23.21 6.43 -25.20
C GLU A 337 -23.18 4.92 -24.85
N GLY A 338 -24.34 4.27 -24.83
CA GLY A 338 -24.49 2.86 -24.47
C GLY A 338 -24.51 2.53 -22.97
N ASP A 339 -24.15 3.47 -22.08
CA ASP A 339 -24.03 3.24 -20.63
C ASP A 339 -25.07 4.07 -19.85
N PRO A 340 -26.33 3.59 -19.73
CA PRO A 340 -27.41 4.31 -19.06
C PRO A 340 -27.31 4.26 -17.52
N THR A 341 -26.28 3.59 -16.97
CA THR A 341 -26.00 3.48 -15.54
C THR A 341 -25.06 4.55 -15.04
N LEU A 342 -24.09 5.03 -15.83
CA LEU A 342 -23.01 5.93 -15.38
C LEU A 342 -23.45 7.14 -14.54
N LYS A 343 -24.64 7.70 -14.82
CA LYS A 343 -25.25 8.78 -14.04
C LYS A 343 -25.50 8.45 -12.56
N ASP A 344 -25.71 7.18 -12.22
CA ASP A 344 -26.09 6.74 -10.87
C ASP A 344 -24.87 6.73 -9.91
N ILE A 345 -23.65 6.84 -10.45
CA ILE A 345 -22.40 7.11 -9.69
C ILE A 345 -22.48 8.41 -8.86
N ALA A 346 -23.38 9.32 -9.23
CA ALA A 346 -23.64 10.57 -8.53
C ALA A 346 -24.32 10.37 -7.16
N TYR A 347 -24.87 9.18 -6.88
CA TYR A 347 -25.60 8.89 -5.63
C TYR A 347 -24.82 8.02 -4.63
N GLY A 348 -23.50 7.84 -4.86
CA GLY A 348 -22.61 7.13 -3.94
C GLY A 348 -22.25 7.91 -2.67
N SER A 349 -21.39 7.34 -1.83
CA SER A 349 -20.98 7.91 -0.52
C SER A 349 -20.06 9.14 -0.59
N THR A 350 -19.93 9.76 -1.76
CA THR A 350 -18.92 10.79 -2.03
C THR A 350 -19.41 11.77 -3.09
N THR A 351 -18.81 12.94 -3.16
CA THR A 351 -19.10 13.91 -4.22
C THR A 351 -18.21 13.68 -5.43
N GLN A 352 -18.83 13.78 -6.61
CA GLN A 352 -18.16 13.70 -7.90
C GLN A 352 -17.60 15.07 -8.28
N ILE A 353 -16.44 15.05 -8.95
CA ILE A 353 -15.91 16.19 -9.70
C ILE A 353 -16.83 16.43 -10.90
N ALA A 354 -17.10 17.71 -11.20
CA ALA A 354 -17.90 18.09 -12.36
C ALA A 354 -17.27 17.56 -13.66
N SER A 355 -17.83 16.46 -14.17
CA SER A 355 -17.42 15.75 -15.39
C SER A 355 -18.32 16.07 -16.59
N ARG A 356 -19.40 16.82 -16.35
CA ARG A 356 -20.22 17.50 -17.34
C ARG A 356 -20.44 18.96 -16.96
N SER A 357 -20.51 19.85 -17.93
CA SER A 357 -20.99 21.22 -17.74
C SER A 357 -21.71 21.74 -18.97
N ILE A 358 -22.67 22.65 -18.75
CA ILE A 358 -23.50 23.26 -19.77
C ILE A 358 -23.53 24.77 -19.51
N PHE A 359 -23.10 25.56 -20.50
CA PHE A 359 -23.14 27.02 -20.48
C PHE A 359 -24.09 27.51 -21.56
N THR A 360 -25.02 28.38 -21.21
CA THR A 360 -25.99 28.98 -22.14
C THR A 360 -25.75 30.48 -22.21
N LEU A 361 -25.58 30.99 -23.43
CA LEU A 361 -25.34 32.38 -23.75
C LEU A 361 -26.51 32.97 -24.53
N ASP A 362 -26.86 34.23 -24.25
CA ASP A 362 -27.73 35.03 -25.13
C ASP A 362 -26.89 35.64 -26.26
N VAL A 363 -27.19 35.26 -27.51
CA VAL A 363 -26.55 35.77 -28.73
C VAL A 363 -27.46 36.71 -29.53
N ALA A 364 -28.55 37.21 -28.95
CA ALA A 364 -29.35 38.28 -29.52
C ALA A 364 -28.48 39.48 -29.88
N GLY A 365 -28.68 40.03 -31.08
CA GLY A 365 -27.88 41.13 -31.62
C GLY A 365 -26.52 40.74 -32.23
N ALA A 366 -25.99 39.54 -31.97
CA ALA A 366 -24.80 39.04 -32.67
C ALA A 366 -25.16 38.50 -34.07
N GLY A 367 -24.44 38.94 -35.09
CA GLY A 367 -24.60 38.48 -36.47
C GLY A 367 -24.13 37.04 -36.69
N SER A 368 -24.59 36.39 -37.76
CA SER A 368 -24.22 35.00 -38.09
C SER A 368 -22.71 34.81 -38.12
N ALA A 369 -21.98 35.67 -38.83
CA ALA A 369 -20.51 35.59 -38.92
C ALA A 369 -19.77 35.75 -37.57
N GLU A 370 -20.40 36.33 -36.55
CA GLU A 370 -19.86 36.39 -35.18
C GLU A 370 -20.14 35.08 -34.43
N ARG A 371 -21.39 34.59 -34.50
CA ARG A 371 -21.80 33.28 -33.95
C ARG A 371 -20.95 32.14 -34.54
N ASP A 372 -20.76 32.14 -35.85
CA ASP A 372 -19.94 31.18 -36.60
C ASP A 372 -18.47 31.25 -36.19
N ARG A 373 -17.92 32.46 -35.97
CA ARG A 373 -16.53 32.64 -35.53
C ARG A 373 -16.32 32.14 -34.09
N PHE A 374 -17.25 32.45 -33.18
CA PHE A 374 -17.24 31.98 -31.80
C PHE A 374 -17.24 30.44 -31.74
N VAL A 375 -18.16 29.80 -32.48
CA VAL A 375 -18.22 28.33 -32.61
C VAL A 375 -16.95 27.76 -33.24
N SER A 376 -16.47 28.36 -34.33
CA SER A 376 -15.24 27.90 -35.01
C SER A 376 -14.01 27.94 -34.10
N ALA A 377 -13.90 28.95 -33.24
CA ALA A 377 -12.81 29.06 -32.28
C ALA A 377 -12.88 28.00 -31.16
N ILE A 378 -14.09 27.71 -30.65
CA ILE A 378 -14.31 26.60 -29.70
C ILE A 378 -13.94 25.26 -30.34
N VAL A 379 -14.44 24.99 -31.56
CA VAL A 379 -14.16 23.73 -32.27
C VAL A 379 -12.67 23.59 -32.59
N ALA A 380 -12.00 24.66 -33.01
CA ALA A 380 -10.56 24.67 -33.26
C ALA A 380 -9.75 24.42 -31.97
N ALA A 381 -10.11 25.06 -30.85
CA ALA A 381 -9.45 24.84 -29.56
C ALA A 381 -9.65 23.41 -29.03
N ALA A 382 -10.88 22.89 -29.08
CA ALA A 382 -11.21 21.52 -28.69
C ALA A 382 -10.48 20.48 -29.57
N THR A 383 -10.42 20.70 -30.89
CA THR A 383 -9.67 19.84 -31.82
C THR A 383 -8.17 19.88 -31.53
N THR A 384 -7.60 21.08 -31.31
CA THR A 384 -6.18 21.27 -30.97
C THR A 384 -5.78 20.59 -29.65
N LYS A 385 -6.73 20.44 -28.71
CA LYS A 385 -6.55 19.72 -27.45
C LYS A 385 -7.03 18.26 -27.47
N GLY A 386 -7.38 17.71 -28.64
CA GLY A 386 -7.76 16.30 -28.79
C GLY A 386 -9.13 15.91 -28.21
N TRP A 387 -10.03 16.89 -27.99
CA TRP A 387 -11.40 16.67 -27.54
C TRP A 387 -12.40 16.54 -28.70
N LEU A 388 -12.03 16.95 -29.91
CA LEU A 388 -12.81 16.75 -31.13
C LEU A 388 -11.93 16.21 -32.28
N PRO A 389 -12.50 15.41 -33.21
CA PRO A 389 -13.86 14.86 -33.19
C PRO A 389 -14.03 13.80 -32.08
N ALA A 390 -15.28 13.46 -31.76
CA ALA A 390 -15.59 12.32 -30.90
C ALA A 390 -15.11 11.01 -31.55
N ALA A 391 -14.80 9.99 -30.73
CA ALA A 391 -14.58 8.65 -31.26
C ALA A 391 -15.92 8.03 -31.74
N PRO A 392 -15.91 7.08 -32.68
CA PRO A 392 -17.15 6.43 -33.14
C PRO A 392 -17.87 5.74 -31.97
N ARG A 393 -19.17 6.05 -31.79
CA ARG A 393 -20.02 5.57 -30.69
C ARG A 393 -19.58 6.05 -29.29
N THR A 394 -19.14 7.30 -29.19
CA THR A 394 -18.86 7.97 -27.91
C THR A 394 -19.54 9.34 -27.84
N THR A 395 -19.94 9.74 -26.64
CA THR A 395 -20.45 11.09 -26.37
C THR A 395 -19.47 12.15 -26.86
N PRO A 396 -19.90 13.16 -27.64
CA PRO A 396 -19.00 14.24 -28.02
C PRO A 396 -18.60 15.10 -26.82
N LYS A 397 -17.30 15.21 -26.57
CA LYS A 397 -16.73 15.92 -25.41
C LYS A 397 -16.97 17.42 -25.42
N VAL A 398 -17.20 18.00 -26.60
CA VAL A 398 -17.60 19.40 -26.78
C VAL A 398 -18.74 19.45 -27.80
N GLN A 399 -19.82 20.14 -27.45
CA GLN A 399 -20.95 20.38 -28.35
C GLN A 399 -21.37 21.85 -28.28
N THR A 400 -21.66 22.44 -29.44
CA THR A 400 -22.19 23.80 -29.54
C THR A 400 -23.48 23.80 -30.35
N THR A 401 -24.58 24.23 -29.75
CA THR A 401 -25.91 24.26 -30.36
C THR A 401 -26.45 25.69 -30.35
N ILE A 402 -26.99 26.16 -31.47
CA ILE A 402 -27.67 27.46 -31.58
C ILE A 402 -29.15 27.22 -31.86
N SER A 403 -30.02 27.84 -31.07
CA SER A 403 -31.48 27.78 -31.22
C SER A 403 -32.07 29.18 -31.01
N GLY A 404 -32.50 29.81 -32.11
CA GLY A 404 -32.91 31.23 -32.10
C GLY A 404 -31.76 32.13 -31.65
N ASP A 405 -31.94 32.80 -30.52
CA ASP A 405 -30.93 33.66 -29.88
C ASP A 405 -30.24 33.01 -28.67
N SER A 406 -30.48 31.72 -28.42
CA SER A 406 -29.74 30.93 -27.42
C SER A 406 -28.59 30.16 -28.07
N LEU A 407 -27.38 30.26 -27.49
CA LEU A 407 -26.25 29.39 -27.80
C LEU A 407 -25.88 28.57 -26.57
N THR A 408 -25.87 27.25 -26.68
CA THR A 408 -25.41 26.34 -25.62
C THR A 408 -24.06 25.72 -25.98
N LEU A 409 -23.10 25.79 -25.06
CA LEU A 409 -21.86 25.02 -25.03
C LEU A 409 -22.00 23.91 -23.98
N GLU A 410 -21.98 22.66 -24.40
CA GLU A 410 -21.89 21.49 -23.51
C GLU A 410 -20.48 20.86 -23.58
N VAL A 411 -19.99 20.42 -22.42
CA VAL A 411 -18.65 19.87 -22.20
C VAL A 411 -18.77 18.59 -21.37
N ASN A 412 -18.20 17.47 -21.83
CA ASN A 412 -18.19 16.15 -21.17
C ASN A 412 -16.75 15.60 -21.12
N THR A 413 -16.35 14.97 -20.02
CA THR A 413 -14.96 14.48 -19.81
C THR A 413 -14.73 13.01 -20.14
N ASP A 414 -15.80 12.23 -20.38
CA ASP A 414 -15.88 10.74 -20.41
C ASP A 414 -15.56 10.02 -19.09
N VAL A 415 -14.90 10.69 -18.15
CA VAL A 415 -14.42 10.15 -16.87
C VAL A 415 -15.16 10.83 -15.72
N ALA A 416 -16.00 10.06 -15.02
CA ALA A 416 -16.49 10.41 -13.69
C ALA A 416 -15.38 10.07 -12.66
N MET A 417 -15.13 10.99 -11.73
CA MET A 417 -14.01 10.91 -10.77
C MET A 417 -14.41 11.65 -9.49
N GLU A 418 -14.05 11.12 -8.35
CA GLU A 418 -14.50 11.60 -7.04
C GLU A 418 -13.50 12.54 -6.34
N MET A 419 -13.96 13.14 -5.23
CA MET A 419 -13.06 13.71 -4.22
C MET A 419 -12.36 12.63 -3.37
N PRO A 420 -11.13 12.87 -2.89
CA PRO A 420 -10.32 14.06 -3.09
C PRO A 420 -9.26 13.92 -4.20
N THR A 421 -9.61 13.37 -5.36
CA THR A 421 -8.66 13.09 -6.46
C THR A 421 -8.74 13.98 -7.74
N PRO A 422 -8.91 15.33 -7.64
CA PRO A 422 -8.52 16.35 -8.60
C PRO A 422 -8.00 15.89 -9.98
N GLN A 423 -6.73 15.50 -9.87
CA GLN A 423 -5.72 15.24 -10.89
C GLN A 423 -5.83 13.91 -11.62
N TYR A 424 -6.72 13.00 -11.21
CA TYR A 424 -6.97 11.73 -11.93
C TYR A 424 -8.11 11.86 -12.95
N GLY A 425 -8.94 12.90 -12.81
CA GLY A 425 -10.00 13.24 -13.76
C GLY A 425 -9.69 14.49 -14.56
N LYS A 426 -10.75 15.12 -15.06
CA LYS A 426 -10.75 16.45 -15.66
C LYS A 426 -11.96 17.20 -15.15
N ASN A 427 -11.93 18.53 -15.12
CA ASN A 427 -13.07 19.32 -14.66
C ASN A 427 -13.77 20.03 -15.84
N ALA A 428 -15.00 19.62 -16.14
CA ALA A 428 -15.78 20.17 -17.25
C ALA A 428 -16.01 21.68 -17.12
N VAL A 429 -16.12 22.23 -15.90
CA VAL A 429 -16.26 23.67 -15.68
C VAL A 429 -14.98 24.41 -16.04
N VAL A 430 -13.81 23.87 -15.68
CA VAL A 430 -12.49 24.42 -16.10
C VAL A 430 -12.36 24.40 -17.62
N TRP A 431 -12.70 23.27 -18.26
CA TRP A 431 -12.67 23.14 -19.73
C TRP A 431 -13.67 24.07 -20.43
N GLY A 432 -14.89 24.20 -19.91
CA GLY A 432 -15.88 25.13 -20.44
C GLY A 432 -15.43 26.58 -20.32
N MET A 433 -14.85 26.97 -19.18
CA MET A 433 -14.23 28.30 -19.01
C MET A 433 -13.09 28.51 -20.01
N PHE A 434 -12.19 27.55 -20.21
CA PHE A 434 -11.15 27.64 -21.25
C PHE A 434 -11.75 27.82 -22.66
N LEU A 435 -12.75 27.02 -23.04
CA LEU A 435 -13.38 27.11 -24.36
C LEU A 435 -14.14 28.43 -24.55
N LEU A 436 -14.83 28.94 -23.52
CA LEU A 436 -15.44 30.27 -23.53
C LEU A 436 -14.38 31.38 -23.71
N SER A 437 -13.22 31.27 -23.06
CA SER A 437 -12.09 32.20 -23.26
C SER A 437 -11.65 32.21 -24.73
N GLN A 438 -11.49 31.05 -25.37
CA GLN A 438 -11.10 30.98 -26.79
C GLN A 438 -12.20 31.53 -27.73
N GLY A 439 -13.47 31.16 -27.50
CA GLY A 439 -14.61 31.62 -28.28
C GLY A 439 -14.79 33.14 -28.24
N LEU A 440 -14.84 33.72 -27.03
CA LEU A 440 -14.97 35.17 -26.84
C LEU A 440 -13.71 35.93 -27.29
N GLY A 441 -12.52 35.33 -27.13
CA GLY A 441 -11.27 35.91 -27.61
C GLY A 441 -11.21 36.10 -29.13
N ALA A 442 -11.76 35.15 -29.90
CA ALA A 442 -11.80 35.23 -31.36
C ALA A 442 -12.75 36.30 -31.92
N LEU A 443 -13.75 36.73 -31.15
CA LEU A 443 -14.61 37.86 -31.51
C LEU A 443 -13.85 39.20 -31.47
N GLY A 444 -13.03 39.39 -30.44
CA GLY A 444 -12.29 40.62 -30.20
C GLY A 444 -13.19 41.81 -29.84
N GLY A 445 -12.61 43.02 -29.80
CA GLY A 445 -13.34 44.26 -29.53
C GLY A 445 -14.19 44.17 -28.25
N PRO A 446 -15.48 44.54 -28.27
CA PRO A 446 -16.36 44.52 -27.10
C PRO A 446 -16.47 43.16 -26.39
N ALA A 447 -16.22 42.03 -27.06
CA ALA A 447 -16.28 40.71 -26.43
C ALA A 447 -15.10 40.45 -25.47
N ALA A 448 -13.96 41.12 -25.68
CA ALA A 448 -12.81 41.05 -24.77
C ALA A 448 -13.10 41.74 -23.42
N ASP A 449 -13.98 42.74 -23.42
CA ASP A 449 -14.39 43.50 -22.23
C ASP A 449 -15.50 42.81 -21.40
N LEU A 450 -15.98 41.64 -21.80
CA LEU A 450 -16.97 40.87 -21.03
C LEU A 450 -16.39 40.45 -19.67
N GLN A 451 -17.19 40.54 -18.62
CA GLN A 451 -16.83 39.94 -17.34
C GLN A 451 -16.78 38.41 -17.45
N LEU A 452 -17.66 37.81 -18.28
CA LEU A 452 -17.58 36.38 -18.61
C LEU A 452 -16.21 35.99 -19.19
N LYS A 453 -15.60 36.84 -20.04
CA LYS A 453 -14.25 36.61 -20.59
C LYS A 453 -13.19 36.62 -19.49
N LYS A 454 -13.29 37.55 -18.53
CA LYS A 454 -12.33 37.67 -17.41
C LYS A 454 -12.46 36.52 -16.42
N ALA A 455 -13.69 36.07 -16.14
CA ALA A 455 -13.94 34.85 -15.37
C ALA A 455 -13.32 33.62 -16.07
N ALA A 456 -13.59 33.48 -17.37
CA ALA A 456 -13.07 32.40 -18.21
C ALA A 456 -11.53 32.36 -18.24
N ASP A 457 -10.89 33.50 -18.46
CA ASP A 457 -9.42 33.65 -18.42
C ASP A 457 -8.85 33.36 -17.03
N GLY A 458 -9.51 33.83 -15.97
CA GLY A 458 -9.08 33.63 -14.59
C GLY A 458 -9.08 32.16 -14.17
N ILE A 459 -10.14 31.42 -14.48
CA ILE A 459 -10.20 29.97 -14.19
C ILE A 459 -9.21 29.19 -15.07
N ALA A 460 -9.08 29.53 -16.35
CA ALA A 460 -8.12 28.88 -17.24
C ALA A 460 -6.66 29.10 -16.79
N ASP A 461 -6.30 30.28 -16.28
CA ASP A 461 -4.95 30.54 -15.77
C ASP A 461 -4.65 29.88 -14.41
N LEU A 462 -5.67 29.67 -13.57
CA LEU A 462 -5.50 29.01 -12.27
C LEU A 462 -5.49 27.47 -12.36
N PHE A 463 -6.15 26.88 -13.37
CA PHE A 463 -6.34 25.43 -13.48
C PHE A 463 -5.88 24.78 -14.81
N PHE A 464 -5.50 25.55 -15.84
CA PHE A 464 -5.31 24.99 -17.18
C PHE A 464 -4.25 25.72 -18.06
N ARG A 465 -3.14 26.19 -17.45
CA ARG A 465 -2.03 26.78 -18.21
C ARG A 465 -1.48 25.79 -19.24
N ASP A 466 -1.22 26.29 -20.45
CA ASP A 466 -0.75 25.55 -21.64
C ASP A 466 -1.58 24.31 -22.04
N GLY A 467 -2.71 24.07 -21.39
CA GLY A 467 -3.55 22.89 -21.53
C GLY A 467 -3.18 21.71 -20.62
N VAL A 468 -2.58 21.97 -19.45
CA VAL A 468 -2.27 20.97 -18.43
C VAL A 468 -3.08 21.25 -17.16
N GLU A 469 -3.85 20.26 -16.70
CA GLU A 469 -4.63 20.36 -15.45
C GLU A 469 -3.88 19.80 -14.23
N GLY A 470 -3.20 18.66 -14.39
CA GLY A 470 -2.74 17.76 -13.31
C GLY A 470 -2.39 18.40 -11.97
N GLU A 471 -1.22 19.02 -11.86
CA GLU A 471 -0.76 19.65 -10.61
C GLU A 471 -1.44 20.99 -10.29
N ALA A 472 -2.21 21.58 -11.22
CA ALA A 472 -2.98 22.79 -10.92
C ALA A 472 -4.07 22.49 -9.87
N TYR A 473 -4.61 21.26 -9.85
CA TYR A 473 -5.52 20.79 -8.80
C TYR A 473 -4.89 20.61 -7.42
N ILE A 474 -3.56 20.75 -7.26
CA ILE A 474 -2.89 20.90 -5.96
C ILE A 474 -2.40 22.35 -5.70
N GLY A 475 -2.80 23.30 -6.55
CA GLY A 475 -2.53 24.73 -6.38
C GLY A 475 -1.21 25.22 -6.99
N LYS A 476 -0.58 24.46 -7.90
CA LYS A 476 0.70 24.82 -8.56
C LYS A 476 0.72 26.22 -9.21
N TYR A 477 -0.44 26.71 -9.66
CA TYR A 477 -0.58 28.01 -10.33
C TYR A 477 -1.15 29.12 -9.43
N MET A 478 -1.24 28.86 -8.12
CA MET A 478 -1.84 29.72 -7.09
C MET A 478 -0.80 30.28 -6.11
N ASP A 479 0.46 30.40 -6.54
CA ASP A 479 1.62 30.92 -5.78
C ASP A 479 1.87 30.26 -4.41
N ILE A 480 1.37 29.03 -4.21
CA ILE A 480 1.70 28.21 -3.04
C ILE A 480 3.19 27.82 -3.11
N PRO A 481 3.98 27.99 -2.03
CA PRO A 481 5.38 27.57 -2.01
C PRO A 481 5.54 26.09 -2.36
N ALA A 482 6.57 25.74 -3.14
CA ALA A 482 6.77 24.36 -3.62
C ALA A 482 6.88 23.32 -2.48
N SER A 483 7.44 23.70 -1.33
CA SER A 483 7.52 22.89 -0.11
C SER A 483 6.17 22.69 0.61
N LEU A 484 5.14 23.46 0.26
CA LEU A 484 3.79 23.38 0.82
C LEU A 484 2.77 22.76 -0.15
N LEU A 485 3.11 22.52 -1.42
CA LEU A 485 2.26 21.76 -2.35
C LEU A 485 2.08 20.29 -1.90
N ARG A 486 3.14 19.69 -1.34
CA ARG A 486 3.21 18.28 -0.91
C ARG A 486 3.95 18.15 0.41
N ASN A 487 3.61 17.12 1.18
CA ASN A 487 4.43 16.68 2.29
C ASN A 487 5.80 16.21 1.77
N THR A 488 6.89 16.67 2.39
CA THR A 488 8.26 16.40 1.93
C THR A 488 8.68 14.93 2.12
N SER A 489 8.18 14.24 3.15
CA SER A 489 8.58 12.87 3.46
C SER A 489 7.98 11.84 2.51
N ASN A 490 6.67 11.92 2.19
CA ASN A 490 5.98 10.92 1.34
C ASN A 490 5.30 11.47 0.07
N GLY A 491 5.35 12.78 -0.19
CA GLY A 491 4.77 13.37 -1.40
C GLY A 491 3.24 13.52 -1.41
N THR A 492 2.56 13.23 -0.30
CA THR A 492 1.10 13.44 -0.19
C THR A 492 0.74 14.90 -0.47
N PRO A 493 -0.19 15.22 -1.39
CA PRO A 493 -0.65 16.58 -1.59
C PRO A 493 -1.21 17.19 -0.31
N ASN A 494 -0.72 18.37 0.07
CA ASN A 494 -1.17 19.05 1.28
C ASN A 494 -2.53 19.73 1.08
N LEU A 495 -2.83 20.18 -0.14
CA LEU A 495 -4.14 20.66 -0.57
C LEU A 495 -4.55 20.04 -1.91
N THR A 496 -5.85 19.88 -2.11
CA THR A 496 -6.47 19.52 -3.40
C THR A 496 -7.74 20.34 -3.63
N PHE A 497 -7.98 20.81 -4.85
CA PHE A 497 -9.04 21.75 -5.20
C PHE A 497 -9.94 21.23 -6.33
N ALA A 498 -11.27 21.36 -6.21
CA ALA A 498 -12.20 21.21 -7.33
C ALA A 498 -13.34 22.23 -7.32
N LEU A 499 -13.42 23.04 -8.38
CA LEU A 499 -14.62 23.84 -8.69
C LEU A 499 -15.78 22.91 -9.03
N MET A 500 -16.96 23.15 -8.44
CA MET A 500 -18.11 22.24 -8.53
C MET A 500 -17.76 20.79 -8.12
N GLY A 501 -16.82 20.59 -7.20
CA GLY A 501 -16.43 19.27 -6.66
C GLY A 501 -17.45 18.63 -5.72
N ASN A 502 -18.70 19.08 -5.76
CA ASN A 502 -19.81 18.71 -4.87
C ASN A 502 -21.00 18.07 -5.62
N ILE A 503 -20.79 17.54 -6.83
CA ILE A 503 -21.87 16.91 -7.61
C ILE A 503 -22.34 15.62 -6.91
N ASN A 504 -23.64 15.54 -6.64
CA ASN A 504 -24.28 14.41 -5.96
C ASN A 504 -25.70 14.09 -6.52
N SER A 505 -25.90 14.35 -7.83
CA SER A 505 -27.17 14.10 -8.52
C SER A 505 -26.97 13.91 -10.03
N GLU A 506 -27.87 13.16 -10.68
CA GLU A 506 -27.97 13.06 -12.15
C GLU A 506 -28.44 14.38 -12.80
N THR A 507 -29.14 15.24 -12.03
CA THR A 507 -29.63 16.54 -12.48
C THR A 507 -28.52 17.59 -12.32
N PRO A 508 -28.08 18.28 -13.41
CA PRO A 508 -27.03 19.29 -13.33
C PRO A 508 -27.35 20.44 -12.36
N THR A 509 -26.43 20.71 -11.44
CA THR A 509 -26.52 21.78 -10.44
C THR A 509 -26.16 23.13 -11.06
N SER A 510 -26.98 24.17 -10.86
CA SER A 510 -26.67 25.51 -11.33
C SER A 510 -25.57 26.18 -10.50
N PHE A 511 -24.69 26.93 -11.16
CA PHE A 511 -23.68 27.80 -10.55
C PHE A 511 -23.72 29.24 -11.09
N TYR A 512 -24.82 29.62 -11.75
CA TYR A 512 -25.08 30.97 -12.23
C TYR A 512 -26.53 31.41 -11.96
N THR A 513 -26.70 32.70 -11.64
CA THR A 513 -28.00 33.35 -11.41
C THR A 513 -28.15 34.56 -12.34
N ASP A 514 -28.88 34.39 -13.44
CA ASP A 514 -29.10 35.40 -14.49
C ASP A 514 -29.68 36.71 -13.93
N ALA A 515 -30.71 36.62 -13.08
CA ALA A 515 -31.40 37.78 -12.49
C ALA A 515 -30.50 38.70 -11.62
N SER A 516 -29.30 38.26 -11.22
CA SER A 516 -28.31 39.08 -10.52
C SER A 516 -26.96 39.15 -11.25
N GLY A 517 -26.82 38.49 -12.40
CA GLY A 517 -25.55 38.29 -13.08
C GLY A 517 -24.50 37.53 -12.27
N SER A 518 -24.87 36.79 -11.22
CA SER A 518 -23.93 36.21 -10.27
C SER A 518 -23.42 34.84 -10.72
N LEU A 519 -22.12 34.74 -11.00
CA LEU A 519 -21.40 33.47 -11.13
C LEU A 519 -20.89 33.06 -9.75
N SER A 520 -21.20 31.86 -9.28
CA SER A 520 -20.77 31.39 -7.95
C SER A 520 -20.57 29.87 -7.93
N MET A 521 -19.31 29.46 -7.88
CA MET A 521 -18.87 28.06 -7.91
C MET A 521 -18.37 27.64 -6.53
N PRO A 522 -19.05 26.73 -5.81
CA PRO A 522 -18.46 26.02 -4.68
C PRO A 522 -17.14 25.36 -5.08
N MET A 523 -16.07 25.59 -4.32
CA MET A 523 -14.78 24.95 -4.50
C MET A 523 -14.53 24.00 -3.35
N TYR A 524 -14.54 22.69 -3.62
CA TYR A 524 -14.19 21.69 -2.61
C TYR A 524 -12.68 21.74 -2.38
N VAL A 525 -12.26 21.93 -1.12
CA VAL A 525 -10.84 21.98 -0.72
C VAL A 525 -10.60 21.00 0.40
N ARG A 526 -9.61 20.12 0.23
CA ARG A 526 -9.23 19.09 1.21
C ARG A 526 -7.78 19.27 1.64
N SER A 527 -7.45 19.01 2.90
CA SER A 527 -6.16 19.33 3.53
C SER A 527 -5.52 18.17 4.30
N MET A 528 -4.18 18.07 4.20
CA MET A 528 -3.31 17.23 5.04
C MET A 528 -2.31 18.06 5.87
N HIS A 529 -2.46 19.38 5.95
CA HIS A 529 -1.50 20.21 6.66
C HIS A 529 -1.39 19.85 8.15
N VAL A 530 -0.14 19.74 8.61
CA VAL A 530 0.22 19.40 9.99
C VAL A 530 0.12 20.62 10.91
N THR A 531 0.59 21.78 10.46
CA THR A 531 0.61 23.02 11.26
C THR A 531 -0.36 24.08 10.72
N ALA A 532 -0.87 24.92 11.63
CA ALA A 532 -1.72 26.05 11.26
C ALA A 532 -0.97 27.12 10.46
N ALA A 533 0.36 27.25 10.65
CA ALA A 533 1.18 28.21 9.94
C ALA A 533 1.32 27.85 8.46
N ASP A 534 1.68 26.60 8.16
CA ASP A 534 1.79 26.08 6.78
C ASP A 534 0.43 26.15 6.07
N SER A 535 -0.62 25.69 6.75
CA SER A 535 -2.00 25.71 6.24
C SER A 535 -2.46 27.13 5.92
N GLY A 536 -2.25 28.08 6.84
CA GLY A 536 -2.60 29.49 6.65
C GLY A 536 -1.79 30.18 5.56
N GLN A 537 -0.50 29.85 5.40
CA GLN A 537 0.31 30.36 4.30
C GLN A 537 -0.20 29.85 2.95
N ALA A 538 -0.55 28.57 2.85
CA ALA A 538 -1.10 27.99 1.63
C ALA A 538 -2.50 28.54 1.28
N THR A 539 -3.41 28.67 2.25
CA THR A 539 -4.76 29.22 2.00
C THR A 539 -4.74 30.72 1.71
N ALA A 540 -3.79 31.49 2.27
CA ALA A 540 -3.57 32.88 1.93
C ALA A 540 -3.09 33.06 0.47
N ALA A 541 -2.17 32.20 0.00
CA ALA A 541 -1.70 32.23 -1.39
C ALA A 541 -2.86 31.95 -2.38
N VAL A 542 -3.66 30.90 -2.12
CA VAL A 542 -4.88 30.60 -2.90
C VAL A 542 -5.84 31.79 -2.91
N THR A 543 -6.07 32.41 -1.75
CA THR A 543 -6.96 33.58 -1.62
C THR A 543 -6.49 34.74 -2.49
N ALA A 544 -5.19 35.07 -2.44
CA ALA A 544 -4.59 36.12 -3.25
C ALA A 544 -4.64 35.79 -4.75
N ALA A 545 -4.40 34.54 -5.15
CA ALA A 545 -4.43 34.11 -6.55
C ALA A 545 -5.84 34.27 -7.18
N PHE A 546 -6.91 33.88 -6.48
CA PHE A 546 -8.29 34.10 -6.95
C PHE A 546 -8.65 35.59 -7.00
N GLN A 547 -8.26 36.37 -5.98
CA GLN A 547 -8.50 37.82 -5.95
C GLN A 547 -7.76 38.57 -7.07
N ALA A 548 -6.54 38.14 -7.42
CA ALA A 548 -5.78 38.67 -8.55
C ALA A 548 -6.44 38.40 -9.92
N LYS A 549 -7.38 37.44 -10.00
CA LYS A 549 -8.24 37.21 -11.18
C LYS A 549 -9.62 37.87 -11.08
N GLY A 550 -9.86 38.68 -10.04
CA GLY A 550 -11.12 39.39 -9.83
C GLY A 550 -12.25 38.56 -9.19
N PHE A 551 -11.96 37.37 -8.67
CA PHE A 551 -12.93 36.59 -7.91
C PHE A 551 -12.96 37.00 -6.43
N THR A 552 -14.16 37.06 -5.86
CA THR A 552 -14.35 36.93 -4.41
C THR A 552 -14.29 35.46 -4.04
N ILE A 553 -13.68 35.14 -2.91
CA ILE A 553 -13.61 33.79 -2.35
C ILE A 553 -14.07 33.83 -0.89
N GLY A 554 -14.86 32.84 -0.48
CA GLY A 554 -15.24 32.63 0.92
C GLY A 554 -14.04 32.20 1.78
N ASP A 555 -14.18 32.28 3.11
CA ASP A 555 -13.09 31.93 4.02
C ASP A 555 -12.65 30.47 3.84
N LEU A 556 -11.34 30.28 3.70
CA LEU A 556 -10.66 28.98 3.65
C LEU A 556 -10.19 28.53 5.04
N GLY A 557 -10.00 29.46 5.99
CA GLY A 557 -9.41 29.22 7.29
C GLY A 557 -7.99 28.64 7.21
N SER A 558 -7.67 27.76 8.16
CA SER A 558 -6.41 27.00 8.19
C SER A 558 -6.72 25.54 8.53
N PRO A 559 -7.27 24.74 7.58
CA PRO A 559 -7.68 23.38 7.82
C PRO A 559 -6.46 22.49 8.12
N ILE A 560 -6.42 21.97 9.34
CA ILE A 560 -5.39 21.10 9.91
C ILE A 560 -6.04 19.90 10.61
N GLY A 561 -5.23 19.02 11.20
CA GLY A 561 -5.73 17.95 12.07
C GLY A 561 -6.14 16.68 11.33
N ALA A 562 -5.55 16.44 10.15
CA ALA A 562 -5.65 15.14 9.50
C ALA A 562 -5.17 14.02 10.44
N GLY A 563 -5.98 12.97 10.59
CA GLY A 563 -5.68 11.80 11.39
C GLY A 563 -4.91 10.78 10.55
N LEU A 564 -3.69 10.45 10.94
CA LEU A 564 -2.80 9.57 10.17
C LEU A 564 -2.94 8.11 10.61
N TYR A 565 -2.97 7.19 9.64
CA TYR A 565 -2.84 5.75 9.91
C TYR A 565 -1.37 5.39 10.16
N VAL A 566 -0.47 6.02 9.39
CA VAL A 566 0.99 5.94 9.52
C VAL A 566 1.63 7.33 9.47
N THR A 567 2.76 7.54 10.15
CA THR A 567 3.48 8.82 10.08
C THR A 567 3.91 9.16 8.64
N HIS A 568 4.09 10.45 8.35
CA HIS A 568 4.48 10.89 6.99
C HIS A 568 5.84 10.35 6.53
N ASP A 569 6.71 9.96 7.47
CA ASP A 569 8.02 9.36 7.26
C ASP A 569 8.02 7.82 7.39
N ASN A 570 6.86 7.18 7.63
CA ASN A 570 6.77 5.74 7.75
C ASN A 570 7.10 5.05 6.39
N PRO A 571 8.11 4.15 6.35
CA PRO A 571 8.56 3.53 5.10
C PRO A 571 7.53 2.60 4.46
N LEU A 572 6.49 2.16 5.17
CA LEU A 572 5.37 1.40 4.58
C LEU A 572 4.70 2.16 3.44
N THR A 573 4.58 3.49 3.55
CA THR A 573 4.06 4.35 2.46
C THR A 573 4.97 4.31 1.24
N ALA A 574 6.29 4.37 1.45
CA ALA A 574 7.27 4.34 0.37
C ALA A 574 7.33 2.96 -0.30
N LEU A 575 7.29 1.88 0.50
CA LEU A 575 7.26 0.48 0.06
C LEU A 575 6.05 0.23 -0.86
N GLN A 576 4.85 0.53 -0.38
CA GLN A 576 3.62 0.29 -1.14
C GLN A 576 3.55 1.17 -2.40
N PHE A 577 3.92 2.45 -2.32
CA PHE A 577 3.96 3.33 -3.49
C PHE A 577 5.00 2.88 -4.52
N LYS A 578 6.16 2.37 -4.08
CA LYS A 578 7.19 1.79 -4.95
C LYS A 578 6.73 0.50 -5.62
N SER A 579 6.04 -0.37 -4.88
CA SER A 579 5.46 -1.60 -5.42
C SER A 579 4.40 -1.30 -6.48
N TYR A 580 3.46 -0.39 -6.20
CA TYR A 580 2.48 0.15 -7.17
C TYR A 580 3.15 0.71 -8.43
N GLN A 581 4.22 1.52 -8.28
CA GLN A 581 4.98 2.05 -9.43
C GLN A 581 5.59 0.91 -10.26
N ALA A 582 6.21 -0.07 -9.61
CA ALA A 582 6.84 -1.20 -10.27
C ALA A 582 5.84 -2.07 -11.04
N SER A 583 4.67 -2.38 -10.48
CA SER A 583 3.61 -3.12 -11.18
C SER A 583 3.20 -2.45 -12.50
N ILE A 584 3.06 -1.13 -12.49
CA ILE A 584 2.58 -0.33 -13.63
C ILE A 584 3.69 -0.07 -14.67
N ASP A 585 4.91 0.24 -14.23
CA ASP A 585 6.06 0.41 -15.14
C ASP A 585 6.53 -0.93 -15.73
N ARG A 586 6.24 -2.08 -15.09
CA ARG A 586 6.54 -3.43 -15.62
C ARG A 586 5.73 -3.77 -16.86
N ASN A 587 4.44 -3.42 -16.92
CA ASN A 587 3.58 -3.64 -18.10
C ASN A 587 2.72 -2.40 -18.47
N PRO A 588 3.32 -1.36 -19.09
CA PRO A 588 2.63 -0.12 -19.45
C PRO A 588 1.45 -0.26 -20.43
N GLN A 589 1.33 -1.39 -21.14
CA GLN A 589 0.23 -1.63 -22.09
C GLN A 589 -1.00 -2.21 -21.41
N GLU A 590 -0.81 -3.11 -20.45
CA GLU A 590 -1.91 -3.60 -19.61
C GLU A 590 -2.39 -2.52 -18.65
N PHE A 591 -1.46 -1.83 -17.98
CA PHE A 591 -1.74 -0.76 -17.03
C PHE A 591 -1.91 0.61 -17.71
N ALA A 592 -2.40 0.67 -18.95
CA ALA A 592 -2.42 1.88 -19.77
C ALA A 592 -3.15 3.08 -19.11
N ASP A 593 -4.29 2.84 -18.45
CA ASP A 593 -5.07 3.88 -17.76
C ASP A 593 -4.23 4.55 -16.64
N PRO A 594 -3.76 3.84 -15.57
CA PRO A 594 -2.94 4.46 -14.53
C PRO A 594 -1.51 4.84 -14.99
N TYR A 595 -0.93 4.16 -16.00
CA TYR A 595 0.35 4.55 -16.58
C TYR A 595 0.27 5.94 -17.23
N SER A 596 -0.86 6.28 -17.85
CA SER A 596 -1.08 7.63 -18.41
C SER A 596 -1.12 8.74 -17.35
N LEU A 597 -1.42 8.39 -16.10
CA LEU A 597 -1.47 9.30 -14.95
C LEU A 597 -0.18 9.28 -14.10
N LYS A 598 0.85 8.50 -14.46
CA LYS A 598 1.96 8.17 -13.54
C LYS A 598 2.80 9.35 -13.06
N ASP A 599 2.75 10.50 -13.71
CA ASP A 599 3.42 11.74 -13.27
C ASP A 599 2.58 12.57 -12.28
N VAL A 600 1.25 12.35 -12.22
CA VAL A 600 0.29 13.02 -11.33
C VAL A 600 -0.24 12.15 -10.18
N VAL A 601 0.26 10.91 -10.08
CA VAL A 601 -0.10 9.95 -9.01
C VAL A 601 0.91 10.00 -7.86
N TYR A 602 0.38 10.17 -6.64
CA TYR A 602 1.10 10.25 -5.37
C TYR A 602 0.27 9.58 -4.26
N PRO A 603 0.84 9.20 -3.11
CA PRO A 603 0.09 8.87 -1.91
C PRO A 603 -0.96 9.95 -1.57
N GLN A 604 -2.09 9.53 -1.04
CA GLN A 604 -3.23 10.40 -0.72
C GLN A 604 -3.68 10.17 0.72
N GLY A 605 -4.73 10.89 1.10
CA GLY A 605 -5.50 10.70 2.33
C GLY A 605 -6.98 10.87 2.00
N THR A 606 -7.84 10.07 2.60
CA THR A 606 -9.27 9.95 2.27
C THR A 606 -10.15 10.87 3.13
N THR A 607 -11.44 10.94 2.84
CA THR A 607 -12.46 11.54 3.72
C THR A 607 -13.39 10.50 4.36
N GLY A 608 -13.42 9.26 3.86
CA GLY A 608 -14.16 8.14 4.45
C GLY A 608 -13.40 7.46 5.60
N GLY A 609 -14.09 6.69 6.44
CA GLY A 609 -13.42 5.77 7.37
C GLY A 609 -12.68 4.65 6.65
N THR A 610 -11.94 3.83 7.41
CA THR A 610 -11.51 2.48 6.99
C THR A 610 -10.88 1.74 8.19
N LEU A 611 -10.77 0.41 8.11
CA LEU A 611 -10.23 -0.49 9.12
C LEU A 611 -8.81 -0.10 9.60
N ALA A 612 -7.95 0.46 8.72
CA ALA A 612 -6.58 0.89 9.05
C ALA A 612 -6.49 1.90 10.20
N SER A 613 -7.54 2.68 10.45
CA SER A 613 -7.62 3.65 11.56
C SER A 613 -7.40 3.06 12.96
N SER A 614 -7.56 1.74 13.14
CA SER A 614 -7.31 1.04 14.41
C SER A 614 -5.94 0.33 14.49
N PHE A 615 -5.07 0.50 13.49
CA PHE A 615 -3.74 -0.13 13.41
C PHE A 615 -2.64 0.93 13.39
N ARG A 616 -2.57 1.73 14.47
CA ARG A 616 -1.65 2.86 14.66
C ARG A 616 -0.22 2.54 14.20
N ASN A 617 0.26 3.30 13.22
CA ASN A 617 1.59 3.23 12.59
C ASN A 617 1.97 1.90 11.91
N LYS A 618 0.99 1.02 11.66
CA LYS A 618 1.19 -0.34 11.15
C LYS A 618 0.36 -0.67 9.90
N MET A 619 -0.60 0.17 9.51
CA MET A 619 -1.51 -0.11 8.37
C MET A 619 -1.87 1.16 7.59
N THR A 620 -2.07 0.99 6.28
CA THR A 620 -2.57 1.99 5.31
C THR A 620 -3.81 1.45 4.60
N ALA A 621 -4.40 2.18 3.63
CA ALA A 621 -5.22 1.52 2.60
C ALA A 621 -4.46 1.40 1.27
N PHE A 622 -4.68 0.28 0.57
CA PHE A 622 -3.94 -0.12 -0.63
C PHE A 622 -4.81 -1.06 -1.51
N GLY A 623 -5.92 -0.55 -2.05
CA GLY A 623 -6.82 -1.37 -2.85
C GLY A 623 -8.02 -0.64 -3.49
N ALA A 624 -9.04 -1.42 -3.85
CA ALA A 624 -10.33 -1.08 -4.44
C ALA A 624 -10.32 -0.28 -5.76
N VAL A 625 -9.78 0.94 -5.77
CA VAL A 625 -9.82 1.85 -6.94
C VAL A 625 -8.43 2.22 -7.42
N ILE A 626 -8.14 1.88 -8.68
CA ILE A 626 -6.93 2.28 -9.41
C ILE A 626 -7.14 3.71 -9.98
N PRO A 627 -6.17 4.64 -9.87
CA PRO A 627 -6.23 5.97 -10.48
C PRO A 627 -6.68 5.94 -11.95
N GLY A 628 -7.71 6.72 -12.26
CA GLY A 628 -8.33 6.80 -13.59
C GLY A 628 -9.60 5.96 -13.77
N ASN A 629 -9.87 5.00 -12.88
CA ASN A 629 -11.12 4.24 -12.87
C ASN A 629 -12.27 4.95 -12.12
N GLU A 630 -13.49 4.51 -12.41
CA GLU A 630 -14.72 4.97 -11.75
C GLU A 630 -14.84 4.40 -10.33
N ARG A 631 -15.27 5.23 -9.36
CA ARG A 631 -15.64 4.82 -8.00
C ARG A 631 -17.17 4.77 -7.82
N TRP A 632 -17.68 3.57 -7.55
CA TRP A 632 -19.09 3.17 -7.56
C TRP A 632 -19.71 2.95 -6.16
N TRP A 633 -18.97 3.27 -5.12
CA TRP A 633 -19.26 2.97 -3.72
C TRP A 633 -20.61 3.47 -3.22
N HIS A 634 -21.33 2.61 -2.49
CA HIS A 634 -22.59 2.88 -1.81
C HIS A 634 -23.77 3.28 -2.74
N THR A 635 -23.69 3.01 -4.05
CA THR A 635 -24.74 3.37 -5.02
C THR A 635 -25.37 2.18 -5.74
N ALA A 636 -26.48 2.41 -6.44
CA ALA A 636 -27.07 1.40 -7.31
C ALA A 636 -26.22 1.18 -8.57
N ASN A 637 -26.25 -0.05 -9.10
CA ASN A 637 -25.45 -0.47 -10.26
C ASN A 637 -23.94 -0.45 -9.99
N GLU A 638 -23.54 -0.68 -8.74
CA GLU A 638 -22.14 -0.81 -8.32
C GLU A 638 -21.41 -1.86 -9.19
N ARG A 639 -20.22 -1.50 -9.68
CA ARG A 639 -19.49 -2.28 -10.69
C ARG A 639 -17.98 -2.04 -10.69
N MET A 640 -17.25 -2.99 -11.29
CA MET A 640 -15.81 -2.89 -11.56
C MET A 640 -15.49 -3.46 -12.96
N LYS A 641 -14.53 -2.87 -13.69
CA LYS A 641 -13.99 -3.50 -14.92
C LYS A 641 -13.33 -4.83 -14.53
N VAL A 642 -13.57 -5.91 -15.27
CA VAL A 642 -12.93 -7.22 -15.06
C VAL A 642 -11.41 -7.11 -15.13
N ASP A 643 -10.86 -6.36 -16.09
CA ASP A 643 -9.41 -6.14 -16.17
C ASP A 643 -8.86 -5.34 -14.99
N SER A 644 -9.64 -4.44 -14.40
CA SER A 644 -9.21 -3.70 -13.21
C SER A 644 -9.24 -4.52 -11.93
N ALA A 645 -10.11 -5.54 -11.84
CA ALA A 645 -10.00 -6.56 -10.79
C ALA A 645 -8.66 -7.33 -10.89
N VAL A 646 -8.26 -7.73 -12.10
CA VAL A 646 -7.00 -8.44 -12.35
C VAL A 646 -5.78 -7.55 -12.09
N GLN A 647 -5.78 -6.32 -12.62
CA GLN A 647 -4.74 -5.30 -12.36
C GLN A 647 -4.58 -5.03 -10.85
N MET A 648 -5.68 -4.87 -10.12
CA MET A 648 -5.67 -4.69 -8.66
C MET A 648 -5.07 -5.90 -7.95
N THR A 649 -5.46 -7.11 -8.34
CA THR A 649 -4.94 -8.37 -7.78
C THR A 649 -3.42 -8.48 -7.96
N LYS A 650 -2.88 -8.06 -9.13
CA LYS A 650 -1.43 -8.01 -9.38
C LYS A 650 -0.71 -7.00 -8.46
N ILE A 651 -1.23 -5.78 -8.36
CA ILE A 651 -0.67 -4.73 -7.48
C ILE A 651 -0.69 -5.18 -6.00
N MET A 652 -1.79 -5.82 -5.56
CA MET A 652 -1.91 -6.39 -4.21
C MET A 652 -0.90 -7.51 -3.95
N ALA A 653 -0.68 -8.42 -4.90
CA ALA A 653 0.28 -9.50 -4.77
C ALA A 653 1.72 -8.97 -4.65
N ASP A 654 2.13 -8.04 -5.53
CA ASP A 654 3.43 -7.35 -5.45
C ASP A 654 3.58 -6.60 -4.11
N GLY A 655 2.53 -5.90 -3.65
CA GLY A 655 2.54 -5.16 -2.39
C GLY A 655 2.67 -6.06 -1.16
N MET A 656 1.95 -7.18 -1.12
CA MET A 656 2.05 -8.17 -0.04
C MET A 656 3.43 -8.84 0.01
N LEU A 657 4.00 -9.18 -1.14
CA LEU A 657 5.32 -9.81 -1.18
C LEU A 657 6.43 -8.85 -0.72
N GLU A 658 6.38 -7.57 -1.14
CA GLU A 658 7.30 -6.54 -0.64
C GLU A 658 7.17 -6.34 0.88
N MET A 659 5.95 -6.29 1.43
CA MET A 659 5.77 -6.24 2.90
C MET A 659 6.33 -7.48 3.60
N ALA A 660 6.15 -8.68 3.03
CA ALA A 660 6.65 -9.92 3.62
C ALA A 660 8.18 -10.06 3.56
N ARG A 661 8.84 -9.35 2.63
CA ARG A 661 10.29 -9.41 2.36
C ARG A 661 11.07 -8.15 2.76
N TYR A 662 10.45 -7.16 3.42
CA TYR A 662 11.09 -5.85 3.66
C TYR A 662 12.52 -6.00 4.20
N SER A 663 13.43 -5.19 3.65
CA SER A 663 14.89 -5.36 3.64
C SER A 663 15.62 -5.12 4.98
N GLY A 664 14.93 -5.26 6.11
CA GLY A 664 15.56 -5.22 7.43
C GLY A 664 16.47 -6.43 7.67
N PRO A 665 17.62 -6.28 8.38
CA PRO A 665 18.55 -7.37 8.66
C PRO A 665 17.99 -8.41 9.64
N ALA A 666 16.92 -8.05 10.35
CA ALA A 666 16.28 -8.86 11.37
C ALA A 666 14.77 -8.58 11.46
N GLY A 667 14.08 -9.41 12.23
CA GLY A 667 12.73 -9.18 12.75
C GLY A 667 12.57 -9.88 14.10
N ALA A 668 11.53 -9.59 14.89
CA ALA A 668 11.38 -10.19 16.22
C ALA A 668 9.96 -10.64 16.58
N LYS A 669 9.88 -11.83 17.20
CA LYS A 669 8.65 -12.29 17.87
C LYS A 669 8.67 -11.81 19.31
N PHE A 670 7.82 -10.84 19.64
CA PHE A 670 7.61 -10.41 21.02
C PHE A 670 6.85 -11.48 21.81
N MET A 671 7.19 -11.60 23.10
CA MET A 671 6.69 -12.64 23.99
C MET A 671 6.46 -12.07 25.39
N TRP A 672 5.51 -12.63 26.12
CA TRP A 672 5.45 -12.43 27.57
C TRP A 672 6.40 -13.42 28.26
N ALA A 673 6.95 -13.04 29.40
CA ALA A 673 7.75 -13.93 30.25
C ALA A 673 7.69 -13.49 31.72
N ASP A 674 7.63 -14.47 32.63
CA ASP A 674 7.74 -14.23 34.07
C ASP A 674 9.21 -14.03 34.45
N MET A 675 9.57 -12.80 34.83
CA MET A 675 10.93 -12.42 35.21
C MET A 675 10.90 -11.66 36.54
N PRO A 676 11.43 -12.24 37.64
CA PRO A 676 11.31 -11.65 38.98
C PRO A 676 11.81 -10.21 39.08
N GLY A 677 10.88 -9.29 39.37
CA GLY A 677 11.14 -7.85 39.52
C GLY A 677 11.07 -7.01 38.24
N LEU A 678 10.64 -7.61 37.11
CA LEU A 678 10.43 -6.92 35.83
C LEU A 678 8.96 -7.06 35.39
N ASN A 679 8.45 -6.05 34.69
CA ASN A 679 7.08 -6.01 34.17
C ASN A 679 7.08 -6.23 32.65
N SER A 680 6.48 -7.34 32.18
CA SER A 680 6.42 -7.74 30.77
C SER A 680 5.07 -7.44 30.10
N ASP A 681 4.15 -6.73 30.75
CA ASP A 681 2.80 -6.45 30.23
C ASP A 681 2.79 -5.43 29.07
N ARG A 682 3.89 -4.66 28.92
CA ARG A 682 4.16 -3.78 27.77
C ARG A 682 4.71 -4.53 26.54
N ALA A 683 5.07 -5.83 26.65
CA ALA A 683 5.64 -6.63 25.55
C ALA A 683 4.61 -7.07 24.49
N ASP A 684 3.56 -6.29 24.28
CA ASP A 684 2.51 -6.51 23.30
C ASP A 684 2.77 -5.66 22.05
N LEU A 685 2.65 -6.23 20.85
CA LEU A 685 2.84 -5.48 19.59
C LEU A 685 1.80 -4.34 19.38
N ASP A 686 0.68 -4.33 20.10
CA ASP A 686 -0.26 -3.20 20.16
C ASP A 686 0.18 -2.07 21.13
N LEU A 687 1.21 -2.30 21.94
CA LEU A 687 1.82 -1.34 22.88
C LEU A 687 3.22 -0.87 22.46
N LEU A 688 3.73 -1.32 21.31
CA LEU A 688 5.07 -1.03 20.81
C LEU A 688 5.04 -0.48 19.37
N ASP A 689 5.83 0.56 19.07
CA ASP A 689 5.99 1.06 17.69
C ASP A 689 7.01 0.24 16.87
N VAL A 690 6.72 -1.06 16.75
CA VAL A 690 7.38 -1.96 15.80
C VAL A 690 6.66 -1.87 14.46
N THR A 691 7.38 -1.46 13.42
CA THR A 691 6.90 -1.27 12.05
C THR A 691 8.01 -1.60 11.04
N VAL A 692 7.78 -1.42 9.74
CA VAL A 692 8.81 -1.61 8.70
C VAL A 692 10.02 -0.72 9.01
N GLY A 693 11.22 -1.29 9.03
CA GLY A 693 12.45 -0.54 9.28
C GLY A 693 12.72 -0.18 10.76
N THR A 694 11.98 -0.73 11.73
CA THR A 694 12.37 -0.69 13.15
C THR A 694 13.76 -1.32 13.36
N TYR A 695 13.99 -2.48 12.75
CA TYR A 695 15.30 -3.16 12.71
C TYR A 695 16.15 -2.60 11.57
N LYS A 696 17.32 -2.04 11.92
CA LYS A 696 18.24 -1.35 11.01
C LYS A 696 19.58 -2.07 10.97
N ASP A 697 20.32 -1.97 9.87
CA ASP A 697 21.66 -2.57 9.76
C ASP A 697 22.65 -1.88 10.70
N ALA A 698 23.34 -2.68 11.51
CA ALA A 698 24.41 -2.23 12.40
C ALA A 698 25.79 -2.80 12.02
N SER A 699 25.91 -3.46 10.87
CA SER A 699 27.17 -4.03 10.38
C SER A 699 28.32 -3.00 10.31
N PRO A 700 28.10 -1.71 9.95
CA PRO A 700 29.14 -0.68 10.01
C PRO A 700 29.73 -0.42 11.42
N ALA A 701 29.05 -0.79 12.51
CA ALA A 701 29.56 -0.67 13.87
C ALA A 701 30.45 -1.86 14.29
N VAL A 702 30.33 -3.01 13.60
CA VAL A 702 31.00 -4.26 13.97
C VAL A 702 32.26 -4.45 13.12
N GLY A 703 33.29 -3.66 13.42
CA GLY A 703 34.56 -3.66 12.69
C GLY A 703 35.50 -4.84 13.02
N ALA A 704 36.64 -4.90 12.34
CA ALA A 704 37.64 -5.94 12.54
C ALA A 704 38.18 -6.05 13.98
N GLY A 705 38.15 -4.96 14.76
CA GLY A 705 38.50 -4.96 16.18
C GLY A 705 37.49 -5.70 17.07
N GLN A 706 36.21 -5.70 16.68
CA GLN A 706 35.12 -6.41 17.33
C GLN A 706 35.05 -7.88 16.88
N LEU A 707 35.35 -8.15 15.60
CA LEU A 707 35.29 -9.50 15.02
C LEU A 707 36.52 -10.36 15.31
N GLY A 708 37.72 -9.77 15.35
CA GLY A 708 38.98 -10.49 15.46
C GLY A 708 39.19 -11.47 14.29
N ASN A 709 39.00 -12.77 14.55
CA ASN A 709 39.10 -13.85 13.55
C ASN A 709 37.72 -14.45 13.15
N GLN A 710 36.62 -13.83 13.57
CA GLN A 710 35.26 -14.22 13.19
C GLN A 710 34.84 -13.55 11.87
N ALA A 711 33.92 -14.17 11.14
CA ALA A 711 33.12 -13.51 10.10
C ALA A 711 31.80 -13.01 10.71
N LEU A 712 31.35 -11.83 10.27
CA LEU A 712 30.02 -11.33 10.57
C LEU A 712 28.98 -12.04 9.66
N LEU A 713 27.86 -12.47 10.23
CA LEU A 713 26.72 -13.02 9.48
C LEU A 713 25.52 -12.06 9.41
N GLY A 714 25.40 -11.16 10.38
CA GLY A 714 24.40 -10.10 10.41
C GLY A 714 24.47 -9.30 11.71
N ALA A 715 24.12 -8.02 11.65
CA ALA A 715 24.07 -7.12 12.80
C ALA A 715 22.87 -6.18 12.68
N THR A 716 22.21 -5.90 13.80
CA THR A 716 21.10 -4.95 13.84
C THR A 716 21.15 -4.05 15.06
N SER A 717 20.63 -2.84 14.89
CA SER A 717 20.24 -1.94 15.97
C SER A 717 18.80 -1.47 15.76
N PHE A 718 18.13 -1.12 16.84
CA PHE A 718 16.74 -0.71 16.84
C PHE A 718 16.43 0.17 18.06
N ASN A 719 15.37 0.97 17.94
CA ASN A 719 14.72 1.61 19.07
C ASN A 719 13.20 1.42 18.92
N ILE A 720 12.52 1.11 20.02
CA ILE A 720 11.10 0.75 20.03
C ILE A 720 10.39 1.55 21.14
N PRO A 721 9.81 2.71 20.81
CA PRO A 721 8.98 3.47 21.75
C PRO A 721 7.76 2.68 22.23
N MET A 722 7.42 2.83 23.52
CA MET A 722 6.19 2.28 24.09
C MET A 722 5.01 3.24 23.83
N TRP A 723 3.92 2.78 23.23
CA TRP A 723 2.69 3.55 23.12
C TRP A 723 2.12 3.87 24.51
N ASN A 724 1.52 5.05 24.66
CA ASN A 724 0.87 5.48 25.90
C ASN A 724 -0.17 4.46 26.39
N ALA A 725 -1.07 4.07 25.49
CA ALA A 725 -2.06 3.05 25.65
C ALA A 725 -2.32 2.36 24.29
N ARG A 726 -3.01 1.23 24.40
CA ARG A 726 -3.45 0.35 23.31
C ARG A 726 -4.14 1.10 22.17
N GLY A 727 -3.58 1.01 20.96
CA GLY A 727 -3.78 2.02 19.92
C GLY A 727 -4.94 1.75 18.96
N ASN A 728 -6.11 2.33 19.22
CA ASN A 728 -7.33 2.19 18.38
C ASN A 728 -7.71 3.48 17.62
N SER A 729 -6.74 4.35 17.37
CA SER A 729 -6.97 5.66 16.75
C SER A 729 -5.85 6.05 15.78
N ALA A 730 -6.24 6.75 14.72
CA ALA A 730 -5.38 7.43 13.76
C ALA A 730 -4.92 8.79 14.33
N PRO A 731 -3.70 8.92 14.91
CA PRO A 731 -3.28 10.14 15.59
C PRO A 731 -2.99 11.26 14.59
N THR A 732 -3.15 12.52 14.97
CA THR A 732 -2.71 13.62 14.11
C THR A 732 -1.18 13.65 14.05
N ALA A 733 -0.61 14.16 12.96
CA ALA A 733 0.83 14.37 12.83
C ALA A 733 1.42 15.22 13.98
N ALA A 734 0.64 16.15 14.55
CA ALA A 734 1.03 16.93 15.72
C ALA A 734 1.12 16.07 17.00
N ALA A 735 0.24 15.07 17.18
CA ALA A 735 0.32 14.14 18.32
C ALA A 735 1.54 13.20 18.20
N PHE A 736 1.91 12.78 16.98
CA PHE A 736 3.18 12.08 16.76
C PHE A 736 4.39 12.96 17.10
N ALA A 737 4.39 14.23 16.66
CA ALA A 737 5.48 15.17 16.92
C ALA A 737 5.68 15.53 18.42
N LEU A 738 4.68 15.33 19.27
CA LEU A 738 4.80 15.48 20.73
C LEU A 738 5.52 14.29 21.41
N GLY A 739 5.57 13.12 20.78
CA GLY A 739 6.24 11.95 21.34
C GLY A 739 5.69 11.54 22.73
N HIS A 740 6.50 11.73 23.77
CA HIS A 740 6.17 11.45 25.18
C HIS A 740 5.61 12.67 25.94
N GLU A 741 5.57 13.85 25.34
CA GLU A 741 5.02 15.06 25.96
C GLU A 741 3.48 14.96 26.13
N PRO A 742 2.87 15.75 27.04
CA PRO A 742 1.42 15.69 27.28
C PRO A 742 0.58 15.90 26.01
N GLY A 743 -0.22 14.89 25.65
CA GLY A 743 -1.00 14.85 24.41
C GLY A 743 -0.32 14.11 23.25
N GLY A 744 0.91 13.65 23.43
CA GLY A 744 1.63 12.78 22.52
C GLY A 744 1.15 11.33 22.51
N VAL A 745 1.79 10.52 21.66
CA VAL A 745 1.41 9.12 21.36
C VAL A 745 2.14 8.08 22.22
N TYR A 746 3.31 8.41 22.78
CA TYR A 746 4.13 7.50 23.58
C TYR A 746 3.89 7.67 25.08
N LEU A 747 4.29 6.67 25.87
CA LEU A 747 4.12 6.60 27.32
C LEU A 747 4.83 7.79 28.00
N PRO A 748 4.10 8.71 28.68
CA PRO A 748 4.72 9.90 29.26
C PRO A 748 5.76 9.54 30.33
N LEU A 749 6.92 10.19 30.28
CA LEU A 749 8.03 9.92 31.22
C LEU A 749 7.71 10.32 32.68
N THR A 750 6.59 11.02 32.87
CA THR A 750 6.02 11.44 34.15
C THR A 750 4.94 10.49 34.68
N ASP A 751 4.62 9.40 33.97
CA ASP A 751 3.60 8.46 34.39
C ASP A 751 3.99 7.69 35.67
N THR A 752 3.04 7.55 36.59
CA THR A 752 3.29 6.98 37.93
C THR A 752 3.48 5.45 37.89
N GLU A 753 2.82 4.72 36.98
CA GLU A 753 3.02 3.28 36.85
C GLU A 753 4.41 3.02 36.26
N TYR A 754 4.72 3.72 35.17
CA TYR A 754 6.01 3.72 34.51
C TYR A 754 7.17 4.01 35.46
N LEU A 755 7.12 5.10 36.24
CA LEU A 755 8.19 5.47 37.17
C LEU A 755 8.45 4.39 38.23
N ASN A 756 7.40 3.73 38.72
CA ASN A 756 7.49 2.71 39.78
C ASN A 756 7.86 1.29 39.28
N ASN A 757 7.73 0.99 37.97
CA ASN A 757 8.06 -0.31 37.39
C ASN A 757 9.40 -0.29 36.65
N SER A 758 9.99 -1.47 36.43
CA SER A 758 11.02 -1.67 35.40
C SER A 758 10.43 -2.56 34.32
N TYR A 759 10.11 -1.97 33.15
CA TYR A 759 9.52 -2.73 32.05
C TYR A 759 10.58 -3.59 31.33
N VAL A 760 10.14 -4.70 30.73
CA VAL A 760 10.96 -5.59 29.92
C VAL A 760 10.21 -6.00 28.64
N ALA A 761 10.94 -6.10 27.53
CA ALA A 761 10.49 -6.69 26.27
C ALA A 761 11.21 -8.03 26.00
N PRO A 762 10.66 -9.17 26.44
CA PRO A 762 11.11 -10.48 26.01
C PRO A 762 10.79 -10.67 24.52
N MET A 763 11.78 -11.06 23.73
CA MET A 763 11.64 -11.26 22.28
C MET A 763 12.55 -12.36 21.77
N ARG A 764 12.15 -13.02 20.68
CA ARG A 764 13.02 -13.84 19.85
C ARG A 764 13.41 -13.02 18.62
N LEU A 765 14.60 -12.41 18.67
CA LEU A 765 15.18 -11.65 17.57
C LEU A 765 15.80 -12.61 16.55
N GLU A 766 15.46 -12.47 15.28
CA GLU A 766 15.86 -13.38 14.22
C GLU A 766 16.56 -12.65 13.08
N PHE A 767 17.74 -13.12 12.69
CA PHE A 767 18.54 -12.62 11.56
C PHE A 767 18.35 -13.53 10.34
N LYS A 768 18.23 -12.94 9.15
CA LYS A 768 18.27 -13.69 7.88
C LYS A 768 19.71 -13.74 7.36
N VAL A 769 20.30 -14.93 7.29
CA VAL A 769 21.63 -15.14 6.71
C VAL A 769 21.46 -15.80 5.34
N GLN A 770 21.65 -15.03 4.27
CA GLN A 770 21.62 -15.52 2.89
C GLN A 770 22.93 -16.25 2.55
N ARG A 771 22.85 -17.29 1.71
CA ARG A 771 24.00 -17.98 1.13
C ARG A 771 24.83 -17.01 0.27
N PRO A 772 26.14 -16.86 0.53
CA PRO A 772 27.03 -16.09 -0.35
C PRO A 772 27.25 -16.79 -1.70
N ASP A 773 27.27 -16.03 -2.79
CA ASP A 773 27.45 -16.52 -4.17
C ASP A 773 28.70 -17.41 -4.37
N HIS A 774 29.75 -17.20 -3.59
CA HIS A 774 30.99 -17.98 -3.64
C HIS A 774 30.89 -19.33 -2.88
N MET A 775 29.78 -19.62 -2.21
CA MET A 775 29.61 -20.82 -1.39
C MET A 775 28.80 -21.91 -2.11
N SER A 776 29.51 -22.97 -2.54
CA SER A 776 28.89 -24.15 -3.16
C SER A 776 27.86 -24.82 -2.25
N ASP A 777 26.88 -25.51 -2.86
CA ASP A 777 25.78 -26.20 -2.16
C ASP A 777 26.28 -27.12 -1.03
N ALA A 778 27.38 -27.84 -1.25
CA ALA A 778 27.99 -28.73 -0.27
C ALA A 778 28.67 -27.97 0.89
N ALA A 779 29.23 -26.79 0.63
CA ALA A 779 29.78 -25.92 1.67
C ALA A 779 28.63 -25.26 2.48
N TRP A 780 27.55 -24.84 1.81
CA TRP A 780 26.36 -24.29 2.46
C TRP A 780 25.64 -25.31 3.35
N ALA A 781 25.39 -26.52 2.85
CA ALA A 781 24.81 -27.60 3.65
C ALA A 781 25.67 -27.94 4.89
N LYS A 782 26.99 -27.87 4.78
CA LYS A 782 27.93 -28.05 5.90
C LYS A 782 27.89 -26.86 6.88
N PHE A 783 27.77 -25.64 6.38
CA PHE A 783 27.65 -24.41 7.19
C PHE A 783 26.35 -24.43 8.02
N VAL A 784 25.23 -24.72 7.37
CA VAL A 784 23.91 -24.95 7.98
C VAL A 784 23.98 -26.01 9.10
N ALA A 785 24.63 -27.15 8.82
CA ALA A 785 24.76 -28.25 9.78
C ALA A 785 25.67 -27.94 11.00
N GLY A 786 26.35 -26.78 11.03
CA GLY A 786 27.23 -26.38 12.13
C GLY A 786 26.52 -26.10 13.46
N GLY A 787 25.23 -25.76 13.43
CA GLY A 787 24.37 -25.52 14.61
C GLY A 787 24.85 -24.39 15.55
N TYR A 788 24.18 -24.26 16.70
CA TYR A 788 24.45 -23.18 17.67
C TYR A 788 25.85 -23.23 18.32
N GLY A 789 26.61 -24.32 18.13
CA GLY A 789 28.01 -24.40 18.55
C GLY A 789 28.99 -23.73 17.58
N SER A 790 28.56 -23.47 16.34
CA SER A 790 29.37 -22.78 15.32
C SER A 790 29.06 -21.27 15.24
N PHE A 791 27.83 -20.87 15.60
CA PHE A 791 27.39 -19.48 15.62
C PHE A 791 27.57 -18.87 17.01
N GLN A 792 27.92 -17.60 17.07
CA GLN A 792 28.04 -16.84 18.32
C GLN A 792 27.24 -15.55 18.22
N PHE A 793 26.26 -15.38 19.12
CA PHE A 793 25.55 -14.12 19.28
C PHE A 793 26.30 -13.23 20.28
N ASN A 794 26.34 -11.94 19.98
CA ASN A 794 27.05 -10.93 20.75
C ASN A 794 26.21 -9.64 20.80
N ILE A 795 26.46 -8.80 21.81
CA ILE A 795 26.07 -7.39 21.80
C ILE A 795 27.33 -6.51 21.85
N LEU A 796 27.24 -5.32 21.25
CA LEU A 796 28.26 -4.29 21.26
C LEU A 796 27.80 -3.13 22.16
N VAL A 797 28.57 -2.80 23.20
CA VAL A 797 28.19 -1.81 24.22
C VAL A 797 29.35 -0.86 24.47
N GLY A 798 29.22 0.41 24.04
CA GLY A 798 30.32 1.38 24.12
C GLY A 798 31.56 0.93 23.35
N GLY A 799 31.38 0.19 22.25
CA GLY A 799 32.45 -0.45 21.48
C GLY A 799 33.04 -1.73 22.08
N ALA A 800 32.61 -2.15 23.29
CA ALA A 800 33.04 -3.40 23.91
C ALA A 800 32.13 -4.59 23.51
N VAL A 801 32.74 -5.73 23.19
CA VAL A 801 32.03 -6.94 22.77
C VAL A 801 31.63 -7.78 23.99
N VAL A 802 30.35 -8.15 24.07
CA VAL A 802 29.80 -9.00 25.14
C VAL A 802 29.11 -10.23 24.51
N PRO A 803 29.75 -11.41 24.56
CA PRO A 803 29.16 -12.64 24.06
C PRO A 803 27.95 -13.12 24.88
N LEU A 804 26.91 -13.58 24.19
CA LEU A 804 25.71 -14.15 24.81
C LEU A 804 25.93 -15.64 25.12
N ALA A 805 26.56 -15.92 26.27
CA ALA A 805 26.94 -17.28 26.68
C ALA A 805 25.85 -18.00 27.48
N VAL A 806 25.43 -19.19 27.02
CA VAL A 806 24.46 -20.06 27.73
C VAL A 806 25.05 -20.55 29.06
N PRO A 807 24.29 -20.53 30.18
CA PRO A 807 24.79 -21.01 31.47
C PRO A 807 25.20 -22.48 31.46
N ALA A 808 26.26 -22.82 32.20
CA ALA A 808 26.69 -24.19 32.39
C ALA A 808 25.54 -25.05 32.97
N GLY A 809 25.24 -26.18 32.31
CA GLY A 809 24.14 -27.08 32.68
C GLY A 809 22.78 -26.71 32.10
N GLN A 810 22.65 -25.60 31.36
CA GLN A 810 21.45 -25.29 30.56
C GLN A 810 21.66 -25.63 29.08
N SER A 811 20.57 -25.90 28.36
CA SER A 811 20.60 -26.33 26.96
C SER A 811 20.43 -25.17 25.99
N ALA A 812 21.17 -25.20 24.88
CA ALA A 812 21.28 -24.07 23.95
C ALA A 812 19.98 -23.79 23.16
N ASP A 813 19.16 -24.81 22.89
CA ASP A 813 17.83 -24.68 22.25
C ASP A 813 16.84 -23.83 23.05
N LYS A 814 17.11 -23.61 24.36
CA LYS A 814 16.32 -22.69 25.19
C LYS A 814 16.63 -21.23 24.91
N TYR A 815 17.81 -20.91 24.38
CA TYR A 815 18.29 -19.54 24.17
C TYR A 815 18.40 -19.16 22.68
N PHE A 816 18.67 -20.15 21.83
CA PHE A 816 18.86 -19.99 20.38
C PHE A 816 17.96 -20.94 19.61
N SER A 817 17.52 -20.51 18.43
CA SER A 817 16.81 -21.36 17.47
C SER A 817 17.27 -21.05 16.05
N SER A 818 17.09 -21.99 15.12
CA SER A 818 17.34 -21.77 13.70
C SER A 818 16.35 -22.52 12.82
N ARG A 819 16.05 -21.95 11.66
CA ARG A 819 15.12 -22.52 10.67
C ARG A 819 15.63 -22.25 9.25
N ILE A 820 15.15 -23.05 8.30
CA ILE A 820 15.29 -22.84 6.86
C ILE A 820 13.89 -22.96 6.28
N SER A 821 13.51 -22.05 5.39
CA SER A 821 12.22 -22.12 4.70
C SER A 821 12.31 -23.12 3.54
N ALA A 822 11.30 -23.96 3.36
CA ALA A 822 11.24 -24.89 2.23
C ALA A 822 11.30 -24.15 0.87
N ASN A 823 10.76 -22.93 0.82
CA ASN A 823 10.76 -22.06 -0.36
C ASN A 823 12.04 -21.19 -0.46
N ASN A 824 12.96 -21.26 0.52
CA ASN A 824 14.22 -20.54 0.50
C ASN A 824 15.36 -21.36 1.15
N PRO A 825 15.83 -22.45 0.49
CA PRO A 825 16.93 -23.27 0.99
C PRO A 825 18.27 -22.51 1.08
N ASP A 826 18.37 -21.37 0.38
CA ASP A 826 19.53 -20.50 0.33
C ASP A 826 19.53 -19.42 1.43
N ALA A 827 18.63 -19.49 2.40
CA ALA A 827 18.71 -18.69 3.63
C ALA A 827 18.55 -19.56 4.89
N ILE A 828 19.42 -19.33 5.87
CA ILE A 828 19.22 -19.80 7.24
C ILE A 828 18.84 -18.62 8.12
N TYR A 829 17.77 -18.79 8.89
CA TYR A 829 17.30 -17.78 9.84
C TYR A 829 17.83 -18.17 11.22
N LEU A 830 18.55 -17.26 11.88
CA LEU A 830 19.23 -17.49 13.16
C LEU A 830 18.59 -16.62 14.24
N SER A 831 17.98 -17.26 15.24
CA SER A 831 17.19 -16.64 16.31
C SER A 831 17.89 -16.68 17.67
N VAL A 832 17.77 -15.58 18.43
CA VAL A 832 18.21 -15.46 19.83
C VAL A 832 17.11 -14.86 20.71
N ASN A 833 16.93 -15.42 21.91
CA ASN A 833 16.00 -14.92 22.92
C ASN A 833 16.64 -13.83 23.77
N LEU A 834 16.14 -12.60 23.66
CA LEU A 834 16.59 -11.41 24.38
C LEU A 834 15.48 -10.89 25.28
N ALA A 835 15.83 -10.17 26.34
CA ALA A 835 14.87 -9.47 27.19
C ALA A 835 15.43 -8.11 27.60
N ILE A 836 15.07 -7.10 26.82
CA ILE A 836 15.60 -5.74 26.98
C ILE A 836 14.77 -5.02 28.03
N THR A 837 15.41 -4.41 29.02
CA THR A 837 14.75 -3.60 30.05
C THR A 837 15.01 -2.12 29.83
N ASP A 838 13.98 -1.29 30.02
CA ASP A 838 14.08 0.17 30.10
C ASP A 838 14.74 0.55 31.45
N ALA A 839 16.06 0.37 31.50
CA ALA A 839 16.90 0.52 32.68
C ALA A 839 18.39 0.66 32.28
N PRO A 840 19.26 1.20 33.16
CA PRO A 840 20.70 1.27 32.92
C PRO A 840 21.35 -0.09 32.65
N TYR A 841 22.18 -0.17 31.61
CA TYR A 841 22.97 -1.36 31.30
C TYR A 841 23.94 -1.68 32.44
N THR A 842 23.79 -2.87 33.03
CA THR A 842 24.61 -3.37 34.15
C THR A 842 25.34 -4.67 33.82
N GLY A 843 25.35 -5.07 32.55
CA GLY A 843 25.80 -6.38 32.07
C GLY A 843 24.65 -7.23 31.53
N VAL A 844 24.99 -8.37 30.93
CA VAL A 844 24.02 -9.38 30.48
C VAL A 844 23.83 -10.43 31.57
N LYS A 845 22.57 -10.72 31.91
CA LYS A 845 22.17 -11.78 32.84
C LYS A 845 21.30 -12.81 32.11
N PRO A 846 21.76 -14.06 31.92
CA PRO A 846 20.90 -15.13 31.43
C PRO A 846 19.86 -15.53 32.50
N ILE A 847 18.59 -15.62 32.10
CA ILE A 847 17.48 -16.09 32.95
C ILE A 847 16.70 -17.17 32.20
N LEU A 848 16.31 -18.23 32.92
CA LEU A 848 15.37 -19.24 32.45
C LEU A 848 13.98 -18.88 33.01
N ALA A 849 13.01 -18.63 32.13
CA ALA A 849 11.71 -18.06 32.45
C ALA A 849 10.57 -18.82 31.76
N ASP A 850 9.40 -18.83 32.39
CA ASP A 850 8.17 -19.33 31.80
C ASP A 850 7.59 -18.24 30.89
N SER A 851 7.38 -18.57 29.61
CA SER A 851 7.12 -17.59 28.54
C SER A 851 5.99 -17.99 27.61
N LYS A 852 5.29 -17.01 27.04
CA LYS A 852 4.14 -17.17 26.14
C LYS A 852 4.34 -16.37 24.86
N THR A 853 3.97 -16.95 23.72
CA THR A 853 4.07 -16.31 22.38
C THR A 853 2.89 -15.40 22.03
N ASP A 854 1.87 -15.34 22.89
CA ASP A 854 0.84 -14.31 22.90
C ASP A 854 0.35 -14.01 24.34
N LEU A 855 -0.40 -12.92 24.48
CA LEU A 855 -1.01 -12.46 25.73
C LEU A 855 -2.48 -12.90 25.87
N TYR A 856 -2.91 -13.95 25.17
CA TYR A 856 -4.29 -14.40 25.26
C TYR A 856 -4.59 -14.93 26.67
N THR A 857 -5.56 -14.30 27.35
CA THR A 857 -5.99 -14.69 28.70
C THR A 857 -7.49 -14.42 28.87
N VAL A 858 -8.24 -15.49 29.15
CA VAL A 858 -9.67 -15.43 29.49
C VAL A 858 -9.84 -15.01 30.96
N ASN A 859 -10.92 -14.31 31.29
CA ASN A 859 -11.25 -13.95 32.67
C ASN A 859 -11.42 -15.23 33.52
N PRO A 860 -10.67 -15.40 34.64
CA PRO A 860 -10.78 -16.60 35.47
C PRO A 860 -12.19 -16.87 36.04
N THR A 861 -12.98 -15.82 36.28
CA THR A 861 -14.37 -15.92 36.73
C THR A 861 -15.28 -16.46 35.63
N TYR A 862 -14.96 -16.20 34.35
CA TYR A 862 -15.65 -16.81 33.21
C TYR A 862 -15.26 -18.29 33.07
N LEU A 863 -13.96 -18.60 33.10
CA LEU A 863 -13.43 -19.98 33.02
C LEU A 863 -13.95 -20.89 34.14
N ALA A 864 -14.23 -20.36 35.33
CA ALA A 864 -14.76 -21.13 36.46
C ALA A 864 -16.10 -21.83 36.18
N SER A 865 -16.85 -21.39 35.16
CA SER A 865 -18.16 -21.96 34.76
C SER A 865 -18.30 -22.23 33.26
N ASN A 866 -17.27 -21.96 32.44
CA ASN A 866 -17.32 -22.08 30.98
C ASN A 866 -16.00 -22.69 30.45
N PRO A 867 -16.03 -23.60 29.45
CA PRO A 867 -14.81 -24.04 28.78
C PRO A 867 -14.05 -22.87 28.14
N ASP A 868 -12.72 -22.94 28.14
CA ASP A 868 -11.88 -22.03 27.34
C ASP A 868 -12.18 -22.26 25.85
N PRO A 869 -12.57 -21.23 25.07
CA PRO A 869 -12.79 -21.40 23.63
C PRO A 869 -11.51 -21.61 22.83
N PHE A 870 -10.33 -21.21 23.32
CA PHE A 870 -9.05 -21.31 22.61
C PHE A 870 -7.93 -21.94 23.49
N PRO A 871 -8.11 -23.19 23.98
CA PRO A 871 -7.27 -23.79 25.03
C PRO A 871 -5.81 -24.11 24.65
N GLY A 872 -5.39 -23.78 23.41
CA GLY A 872 -3.99 -23.84 22.97
C GLY A 872 -3.28 -22.48 22.92
N ARG A 873 -3.99 -21.38 23.20
CA ARG A 873 -3.43 -20.01 23.24
C ARG A 873 -2.96 -19.65 24.64
N GLY A 874 -2.07 -18.65 24.75
CA GLY A 874 -1.41 -18.32 26.01
C GLY A 874 -0.63 -19.50 26.61
N ALA A 875 -0.21 -20.47 25.78
CA ALA A 875 0.52 -21.66 26.21
C ALA A 875 1.92 -21.28 26.74
N THR A 876 2.28 -21.81 27.90
CA THR A 876 3.56 -21.54 28.55
C THR A 876 4.63 -22.52 28.10
N GLU A 877 5.74 -22.01 27.57
CA GLU A 877 6.98 -22.75 27.38
C GLU A 877 8.10 -22.13 28.20
N GLN A 878 8.91 -22.96 28.86
CA GLN A 878 10.12 -22.51 29.53
C GLN A 878 11.20 -22.16 28.48
N ARG A 879 11.61 -20.90 28.42
CA ARG A 879 12.63 -20.34 27.52
C ARG A 879 13.76 -19.67 28.30
N GLY A 880 14.98 -19.74 27.77
CA GLY A 880 16.13 -18.99 28.24
C GLY A 880 16.23 -17.66 27.52
N PHE A 881 16.53 -16.59 28.25
CA PHE A 881 16.65 -15.22 27.73
C PHE A 881 17.95 -14.57 28.20
N PHE A 882 18.55 -13.75 27.35
CA PHE A 882 19.61 -12.83 27.73
C PHE A 882 19.00 -11.48 28.13
N VAL A 883 18.99 -11.20 29.44
CA VAL A 883 18.40 -9.98 30.02
C VAL A 883 19.47 -8.89 30.15
N PHE A 884 19.19 -7.68 29.69
CA PHE A 884 20.05 -6.51 29.89
C PHE A 884 19.27 -5.20 29.78
N GLY A 885 19.79 -4.14 30.41
CA GLY A 885 19.27 -2.78 30.26
C GLY A 885 19.73 -2.12 28.97
N ASP A 886 18.89 -1.30 28.34
CA ASP A 886 19.27 -0.55 27.14
C ASP A 886 20.17 0.66 27.42
N GLY A 887 20.16 1.15 28.67
CA GLY A 887 21.05 2.22 29.13
C GLY A 887 20.35 3.40 29.79
N GLN A 888 19.04 3.57 29.59
CA GLN A 888 18.32 4.75 30.07
C GLN A 888 17.11 4.37 30.93
N LYS A 889 16.21 5.34 31.16
CA LYS A 889 14.82 5.10 31.56
C LYS A 889 13.97 6.12 30.82
N ASN A 890 13.59 5.80 29.58
CA ASN A 890 12.96 6.72 28.63
C ASN A 890 11.67 6.17 28.00
N ALA A 891 11.10 5.08 28.53
CA ALA A 891 9.88 4.46 28.00
C ALA A 891 10.00 3.98 26.55
N GLU A 892 11.20 3.57 26.15
CA GLU A 892 11.49 2.86 24.90
C GLU A 892 12.13 1.49 25.22
N PHE A 893 12.46 0.73 24.19
CA PHE A 893 13.36 -0.42 24.29
C PHE A 893 14.41 -0.30 23.19
N SER A 894 15.57 0.24 23.52
CA SER A 894 16.70 0.37 22.59
C SER A 894 17.59 -0.87 22.57
N SER A 895 18.18 -1.18 21.41
CA SER A 895 19.37 -2.01 21.37
C SER A 895 20.57 -1.23 21.89
N PRO A 896 21.64 -1.92 22.35
CA PRO A 896 22.99 -1.36 22.37
C PRO A 896 23.48 -0.97 20.95
N ASP A 897 24.77 -0.58 20.81
CA ASP A 897 25.40 -0.17 19.54
C ASP A 897 25.10 -1.16 18.40
N ALA A 898 25.08 -2.47 18.71
CA ALA A 898 24.60 -3.54 17.84
C ALA A 898 24.22 -4.79 18.66
N VAL A 899 23.22 -5.55 18.20
CA VAL A 899 23.08 -6.99 18.44
C VAL A 899 23.50 -7.71 17.16
N TYR A 900 24.38 -8.70 17.24
CA TYR A 900 24.95 -9.32 16.04
C TYR A 900 25.34 -10.79 16.20
N VAL A 901 25.42 -11.49 15.08
CA VAL A 901 25.75 -12.93 15.00
C VAL A 901 26.99 -13.15 14.13
N THR A 902 27.92 -13.97 14.64
CA THR A 902 29.20 -14.27 14.02
C THR A 902 29.45 -15.78 13.91
N VAL A 903 30.47 -16.16 13.13
CA VAL A 903 30.95 -17.52 12.93
C VAL A 903 32.47 -17.53 12.79
N ALA A 904 33.15 -18.61 13.15
CA ALA A 904 34.59 -18.74 12.92
C ALA A 904 34.89 -18.67 11.40
N ASN A 905 35.80 -17.78 10.98
CA ASN A 905 36.01 -17.48 9.55
C ASN A 905 36.80 -18.58 8.81
N ALA A 906 36.16 -19.72 8.60
CA ALA A 906 36.72 -20.90 7.95
C ALA A 906 36.89 -20.72 6.44
N ALA A 907 37.73 -21.55 5.82
CA ALA A 907 37.78 -21.67 4.36
C ALA A 907 36.58 -22.50 3.88
N VAL A 908 35.83 -21.98 2.90
CA VAL A 908 34.65 -22.62 2.28
C VAL A 908 34.91 -23.08 0.85
N ASP A 909 35.94 -22.53 0.21
CA ASP A 909 36.49 -22.98 -1.06
C ASP A 909 38.03 -22.92 -1.02
N ALA A 910 38.69 -23.78 -1.81
CA ALA A 910 40.13 -23.86 -1.90
C ALA A 910 40.57 -24.28 -3.32
N LYS A 911 41.25 -23.37 -4.03
CA LYS A 911 41.69 -23.57 -5.42
C LYS A 911 43.22 -23.70 -5.48
N PRO A 912 43.76 -24.87 -5.87
CA PRO A 912 45.20 -25.08 -5.97
C PRO A 912 45.75 -24.53 -7.30
N SER A 913 46.95 -23.97 -7.26
CA SER A 913 47.71 -23.51 -8.42
C SER A 913 49.19 -23.86 -8.25
N ALA A 914 49.95 -24.00 -9.33
CA ALA A 914 51.36 -24.31 -9.25
C ALA A 914 52.20 -23.68 -10.37
N VAL A 915 53.44 -23.35 -10.04
CA VAL A 915 54.46 -22.81 -10.94
C VAL A 915 55.71 -23.68 -10.86
N VAL A 916 56.24 -24.09 -12.01
CA VAL A 916 57.45 -24.93 -12.10
C VAL A 916 58.60 -24.13 -12.69
N LYS A 917 59.64 -23.89 -11.88
CA LYS A 917 60.86 -23.16 -12.25
C LYS A 917 62.01 -24.14 -12.42
N LYS A 918 62.62 -24.16 -13.62
CA LYS A 918 63.68 -25.10 -13.96
C LYS A 918 64.98 -24.83 -13.19
N LEU A 919 65.60 -25.88 -12.64
CA LEU A 919 66.91 -25.81 -11.97
C LEU A 919 68.02 -26.40 -12.86
N LYS A 920 69.27 -26.43 -12.35
CA LYS A 920 70.40 -27.10 -13.03
C LYS A 920 70.34 -28.61 -12.80
N GLY A 921 70.33 -29.37 -13.88
CA GLY A 921 70.34 -30.84 -13.84
C GLY A 921 68.96 -31.45 -14.16
N ASN A 922 68.61 -32.52 -13.44
CA ASN A 922 67.38 -33.30 -13.68
C ASN A 922 66.22 -32.92 -12.74
N THR A 923 66.30 -31.76 -12.09
CA THR A 923 65.33 -31.30 -11.09
C THR A 923 64.74 -29.92 -11.43
N ASN A 924 63.57 -29.64 -10.86
CA ASN A 924 62.87 -28.36 -10.93
C ASN A 924 62.38 -27.95 -9.53
N GLU A 925 62.12 -26.67 -9.37
CA GLU A 925 61.47 -26.07 -8.21
C GLU A 925 59.97 -25.99 -8.50
N LEU A 926 59.15 -26.67 -7.71
CA LEU A 926 57.69 -26.67 -7.77
C LEU A 926 57.16 -25.82 -6.62
N THR A 927 56.65 -24.63 -6.92
CA THR A 927 55.91 -23.80 -5.97
C THR A 927 54.42 -24.05 -6.17
N ILE A 928 53.73 -24.45 -5.11
CA ILE A 928 52.28 -24.69 -5.09
C ILE A 928 51.64 -23.65 -4.17
N THR A 929 50.62 -22.96 -4.67
CA THR A 929 49.82 -21.98 -3.93
C THR A 929 48.37 -22.45 -3.90
N VAL A 930 47.83 -22.73 -2.71
CA VAL A 930 46.40 -22.96 -2.51
C VAL A 930 45.76 -21.64 -2.08
N LYS A 931 44.87 -21.11 -2.94
CA LYS A 931 44.07 -19.92 -2.66
C LYS A 931 42.81 -20.36 -1.92
N GLN A 932 42.59 -19.86 -0.71
CA GLN A 932 41.41 -20.14 0.11
C GLN A 932 40.42 -18.98 0.02
N THR A 933 39.15 -19.27 -0.22
CA THR A 933 38.06 -18.29 -0.05
C THR A 933 37.35 -18.57 1.27
N ARG A 934 37.11 -17.51 2.05
CA ARG A 934 36.59 -17.56 3.42
C ARG A 934 35.08 -17.32 3.47
N ILE A 935 34.45 -17.45 4.64
CA ILE A 935 32.99 -17.26 4.79
C ILE A 935 32.59 -15.84 4.38
N ASP A 936 33.34 -14.84 4.85
CA ASP A 936 33.20 -13.42 4.50
C ASP A 936 33.65 -13.07 3.06
N GLY A 937 33.97 -14.06 2.23
CA GLY A 937 34.49 -13.86 0.87
C GLY A 937 35.95 -13.41 0.81
N SER A 938 36.62 -13.19 1.95
CA SER A 938 38.03 -12.80 1.96
C SER A 938 38.92 -13.92 1.39
N GLU A 939 39.96 -13.52 0.67
CA GLU A 939 40.86 -14.45 0.01
C GLU A 939 42.22 -14.51 0.72
N SER A 940 42.65 -15.72 1.06
CA SER A 940 43.95 -16.01 1.67
C SER A 940 44.71 -17.00 0.77
N SER A 941 46.03 -17.15 0.98
CA SER A 941 46.84 -18.07 0.18
C SER A 941 47.93 -18.72 1.01
N VAL A 942 48.00 -20.05 0.93
CA VAL A 942 49.06 -20.84 1.55
C VAL A 942 49.96 -21.37 0.44
N THR A 943 51.27 -21.11 0.56
CA THR A 943 52.25 -21.43 -0.47
C THR A 943 53.34 -22.34 0.12
N ALA A 944 53.71 -23.38 -0.62
CA ALA A 944 54.84 -24.24 -0.28
C ALA A 944 55.65 -24.59 -1.54
N THR A 945 56.97 -24.74 -1.37
CA THR A 945 57.92 -24.97 -2.47
C THR A 945 58.70 -26.26 -2.25
N TYR A 946 58.82 -27.07 -3.28
CA TYR A 946 59.46 -28.39 -3.25
C TYR A 946 60.49 -28.52 -4.38
N THR A 947 61.53 -29.33 -4.16
CA THR A 947 62.38 -29.80 -5.26
C THR A 947 61.80 -31.09 -5.82
N ILE A 948 61.59 -31.14 -7.14
CA ILE A 948 61.01 -32.29 -7.85
C ILE A 948 61.93 -32.75 -8.99
N ASN A 949 61.75 -33.98 -9.47
CA ASN A 949 62.42 -34.46 -10.68
C ASN A 949 61.73 -33.93 -11.96
N ASN A 950 62.42 -34.01 -13.11
CA ASN A 950 61.84 -33.70 -14.42
C ASN A 950 60.63 -34.61 -14.74
N ASN A 951 59.47 -34.00 -15.00
CA ASN A 951 58.19 -34.69 -15.27
C ASN A 951 57.71 -35.56 -14.10
N ALA A 952 57.86 -35.07 -12.87
CA ALA A 952 57.31 -35.72 -11.68
C ALA A 952 55.78 -35.55 -11.60
N ALA A 953 55.12 -36.57 -11.05
CA ALA A 953 53.75 -36.51 -10.58
C ALA A 953 53.70 -37.02 -9.12
N GLY A 954 52.91 -36.37 -8.27
CA GLY A 954 52.83 -36.73 -6.85
C GLY A 954 51.95 -35.81 -6.02
N THR A 955 51.81 -36.13 -4.73
CA THR A 955 50.97 -35.39 -3.77
C THR A 955 51.84 -34.66 -2.75
N TYR A 956 51.59 -33.36 -2.59
CA TYR A 956 52.36 -32.42 -1.79
C TYR A 956 51.48 -31.86 -0.65
N THR A 957 52.07 -31.34 0.43
CA THR A 957 51.33 -30.89 1.63
C THR A 957 51.48 -29.39 1.86
N VAL A 958 50.46 -28.62 1.45
CA VAL A 958 50.48 -27.15 1.38
C VAL A 958 49.59 -26.58 2.48
N GLY A 959 50.18 -26.35 3.65
CA GLY A 959 49.40 -26.17 4.89
C GLY A 959 48.59 -27.43 5.18
N ASP A 960 47.30 -27.26 5.45
CA ASP A 960 46.38 -28.36 5.75
C ASP A 960 46.00 -29.20 4.50
N TYR A 961 46.28 -28.70 3.29
CA TYR A 961 45.86 -29.34 2.05
C TYR A 961 46.85 -30.39 1.54
N LYS A 962 46.32 -31.51 1.04
CA LYS A 962 47.04 -32.39 0.13
C LYS A 962 46.72 -31.98 -1.31
N VAL A 963 47.75 -31.72 -2.11
CA VAL A 963 47.63 -31.26 -3.49
C VAL A 963 48.38 -32.21 -4.40
N TYR A 964 47.66 -32.88 -5.29
CA TYR A 964 48.24 -33.65 -6.38
C TYR A 964 48.67 -32.70 -7.51
N VAL A 965 49.89 -32.89 -8.03
CA VAL A 965 50.41 -32.17 -9.19
C VAL A 965 51.11 -33.15 -10.13
N ASP A 966 50.83 -33.07 -11.43
CA ASP A 966 51.54 -33.74 -12.50
C ASP A 966 52.23 -32.70 -13.41
N THR A 967 53.47 -32.96 -13.82
CA THR A 967 54.31 -32.00 -14.56
C THR A 967 54.86 -32.59 -15.86
N LYS A 968 55.05 -31.73 -16.87
CA LYS A 968 55.55 -32.10 -18.20
C LYS A 968 56.50 -31.05 -18.77
N GLY A 969 57.46 -31.46 -19.59
CA GLY A 969 58.32 -30.54 -20.35
C GLY A 969 59.27 -29.69 -19.49
N ASN A 970 59.52 -30.10 -18.25
CA ASN A 970 60.31 -29.40 -17.21
C ASN A 970 59.68 -28.13 -16.61
N THR A 971 58.69 -27.49 -17.25
CA THR A 971 58.07 -26.24 -16.74
C THR A 971 56.54 -26.16 -16.83
N GLN A 972 55.87 -27.16 -17.42
CA GLN A 972 54.40 -27.18 -17.52
C GLN A 972 53.79 -28.03 -16.42
N VAL A 973 52.68 -27.58 -15.84
CA VAL A 973 51.77 -28.42 -15.05
C VAL A 973 50.77 -29.06 -16.01
N ARG A 974 50.60 -30.38 -15.97
CA ARG A 974 49.59 -31.10 -16.78
C ARG A 974 48.23 -31.10 -16.07
N SER A 975 48.23 -31.39 -14.77
CA SER A 975 47.03 -31.39 -13.93
C SER A 975 47.38 -31.04 -12.49
N ILE A 976 46.41 -30.50 -11.77
CA ILE A 976 46.50 -30.15 -10.36
C ILE A 976 45.13 -30.29 -9.70
N SER A 977 45.07 -30.85 -8.50
CA SER A 977 43.84 -30.97 -7.71
C SER A 977 44.16 -31.07 -6.21
N ILE A 978 43.22 -30.67 -5.36
CA ILE A 978 43.23 -31.11 -3.95
C ILE A 978 42.76 -32.58 -3.94
N VAL A 979 43.30 -33.38 -3.01
CA VAL A 979 43.05 -34.83 -2.87
C VAL A 979 42.90 -35.28 -1.43
#